data_AF-A0A2W4NCX5-F1
#
_entry.id   AF-A0A2W4NCX5-F1
#
_cell.length_a   1.000
_cell.length_b   1.000
_cell.length_c   1.000
_cell.angle_alpha   90.00
_cell.angle_beta   90.00
_cell.angle_gamma   90.00
#
_symmetry.space_group_name_H-M   'P 1'
#
loop_
_entity.id
_entity.type
_entity.pdbx_description
1 polymer ?
#
loop_
_entity_poly.entity_id
_entity_poly.type
_entity_poly.pdbx_seq_one_letter_code
_entity_poly.pdbx_strand_id
1 'polypeptide(L)'
;MARTRVLARQESVPVLGKILPGWFLFCQGGWPCSCQGAGVPACAGHPHRPRMVGRVPGPPPGESACWGESMQPWPKVLPCGDQAALVRLGEGVDPEVNRRVHRLAAALGKRRHPAVREVVPGYDSLLVEYDPLRLRWSDLLRLVEEAAGAGDDGEPIGRVVEIPVLYGGEAGPDLDWVAEQTGLSAEEVIRRHAAGRYRVYCLGFSPGFPYLGGLDPALRVPRLPDPRPWVPAGSVGIAGDQTGIYPAETPGGWRIIGRTPLRLFDPGREEPFRLAPGDEVRFVPVDPATYARLAAAEPEPVCPRIRGSGVGLRILSPGLMTTVQDLGRRGYQAYGVPVAGAVDDWALRVGNWILGNRSRAAGLEITLTGLEVEFTGPVAFCLTGAPVPAELIPAGGGSPRPVPGWTAVLAGPGDRLRVGPAIRGCRTYLCVAGGIDVPLVLGSRSEDLFGGLGPLGRPLQAGDWLPVGLPILPPADLAGRRLPPDGIPDYPPELRLRVVMGPQADRFTPEAVERLLTGEFRVGPRSSRQALELEGTPLEHREGADIVSEGNPLGAIQVPASGRPFLLLRNRQTLGGYAKIGVVIRQDAVAAGQLPPGGRIRFQEVDLAEAHALAWAERRRLAQVRRYLLQQPLVSFAGMLPVDPLQLSAAVAPGAATAASPTGAAGPGSPGGSPAGPRHLRIRIAGVEFDVWVEEEE
;
A
#
# COMPACT_ATOMS: atom_id res chain seq x y z
N MET A 1 -8.51 -7.75 42.57
CA MET A 1 -8.88 -9.07 42.00
C MET A 1 -9.55 -8.77 40.68
N ALA A 2 -9.16 -9.21 39.49
CA ALA A 2 -8.25 -10.28 39.07
C ALA A 2 -6.89 -9.76 38.57
N ARG A 3 -5.88 -10.63 38.68
CA ARG A 3 -4.45 -10.37 38.46
C ARG A 3 -4.02 -10.97 37.12
N THR A 4 -3.47 -10.17 36.22
CA THR A 4 -2.72 -10.66 35.06
C THR A 4 -1.25 -10.75 35.45
N ARG A 5 -0.73 -11.99 35.56
CA ARG A 5 0.69 -12.28 35.83
C ARG A 5 1.47 -12.17 34.52
N VAL A 6 2.38 -11.20 34.43
CA VAL A 6 3.44 -11.17 33.42
C VAL A 6 4.64 -11.91 34.02
N LEU A 7 4.99 -13.06 33.44
CA LEU A 7 6.20 -13.81 33.75
C LEU A 7 7.39 -13.13 33.06
N ALA A 8 8.14 -12.33 33.81
CA ALA A 8 9.47 -11.89 33.41
C ALA A 8 10.46 -13.03 33.71
N ARG A 9 11.00 -13.67 32.66
CA ARG A 9 12.21 -14.49 32.78
C ARG A 9 13.43 -13.58 32.64
N GLN A 10 14.11 -13.37 33.75
CA GLN A 10 15.51 -12.95 33.78
C GLN A 10 16.36 -14.12 33.28
N GLU A 11 17.05 -13.95 32.16
CA GLU A 11 18.21 -14.77 31.83
C GLU A 11 19.47 -13.92 32.01
N SER A 12 20.23 -14.32 33.03
CA SER A 12 21.54 -13.85 33.41
C SER A 12 22.59 -14.26 32.37
N VAL A 13 23.30 -13.28 31.80
CA VAL A 13 24.52 -13.50 31.02
C VAL A 13 25.71 -13.61 31.99
N PRO A 14 26.54 -14.68 31.94
CA PRO A 14 27.74 -14.74 32.75
C PRO A 14 28.89 -13.94 32.11
N VAL A 15 29.56 -13.16 32.96
CA VAL A 15 30.81 -12.44 32.70
C VAL A 15 32.01 -13.30 33.12
N LEU A 16 32.91 -13.58 32.18
CA LEU A 16 34.34 -13.91 32.33
C LEU A 16 34.91 -13.94 30.90
N GLY A 17 35.93 -13.21 30.45
CA GLY A 17 36.97 -12.46 31.12
C GLY A 17 38.34 -13.07 30.76
N LYS A 18 39.16 -12.31 29.99
CA LYS A 18 40.65 -12.36 29.82
C LYS A 18 41.24 -13.27 28.70
N ILE A 19 42.29 -12.94 27.92
CA ILE A 19 43.26 -11.81 27.86
C ILE A 19 44.06 -11.81 26.50
N LEU A 20 44.20 -10.62 25.86
CA LEU A 20 45.33 -9.94 25.13
C LEU A 20 46.29 -10.67 24.13
N PRO A 21 47.16 -9.94 23.37
CA PRO A 21 46.96 -8.75 22.48
C PRO A 21 47.78 -8.82 21.15
N GLY A 22 47.57 -7.88 20.22
CA GLY A 22 48.64 -7.59 19.25
C GLY A 22 48.48 -6.46 18.22
N TRP A 23 49.14 -5.33 18.52
CA TRP A 23 49.86 -4.39 17.63
C TRP A 23 49.13 -3.45 16.65
N PHE A 24 49.19 -2.16 17.01
CA PHE A 24 49.23 -0.95 16.17
C PHE A 24 50.45 -0.96 15.22
N LEU A 25 50.38 -0.35 14.02
CA LEU A 25 50.95 0.98 13.70
C LEU A 25 50.87 1.37 12.20
N PHE A 26 50.91 2.69 12.01
CA PHE A 26 51.05 3.54 10.81
C PHE A 26 52.27 3.30 9.90
N CYS A 27 52.19 3.79 8.65
CA CYS A 27 53.18 4.61 7.86
C CYS A 27 52.71 4.64 6.38
N GLN A 28 52.49 5.76 5.64
CA GLN A 28 53.31 6.90 5.21
C GLN A 28 54.68 6.57 4.58
N GLY A 29 54.93 7.09 3.37
CA GLY A 29 56.26 7.28 2.76
C GLY A 29 56.49 6.54 1.44
N GLY A 30 56.93 7.25 0.39
CA GLY A 30 57.17 6.70 -0.96
C GLY A 30 58.64 6.69 -1.43
N TRP A 31 58.78 6.45 -2.76
CA TRP A 31 59.93 6.64 -3.67
C TRP A 31 61.10 5.62 -3.59
N PRO A 32 61.99 5.45 -4.63
CA PRO A 32 62.05 5.99 -6.02
C PRO A 32 62.51 5.02 -7.16
N CYS A 33 62.65 5.58 -8.38
CA CYS A 33 63.57 5.25 -9.50
C CYS A 33 63.28 4.01 -10.39
N SER A 34 63.57 3.97 -11.70
CA SER A 34 64.02 4.92 -12.74
C SER A 34 64.21 4.11 -14.05
N CYS A 35 63.89 4.64 -15.23
CA CYS A 35 64.63 4.41 -16.49
C CYS A 35 64.15 5.37 -17.59
N GLN A 36 65.12 5.96 -18.29
CA GLN A 36 65.05 7.09 -19.22
C GLN A 36 64.97 6.64 -20.70
N GLY A 37 64.64 7.59 -21.58
CA GLY A 37 64.99 7.60 -23.01
C GLY A 37 63.79 7.92 -23.91
N ALA A 38 63.50 9.16 -24.35
CA ALA A 38 64.23 10.09 -25.24
C ALA A 38 63.45 10.27 -26.56
N GLY A 39 63.20 11.53 -26.96
CA GLY A 39 62.96 11.91 -28.36
C GLY A 39 61.63 12.59 -28.68
N VAL A 40 61.64 13.93 -28.80
CA VAL A 40 60.68 14.76 -29.57
C VAL A 40 61.52 15.42 -30.69
N PRO A 41 60.99 15.67 -31.91
CA PRO A 41 60.40 16.98 -32.17
C PRO A 41 59.17 17.03 -33.13
N ALA A 42 58.45 18.14 -32.95
CA ALA A 42 57.32 18.76 -33.66
C ALA A 42 57.03 18.46 -35.15
N CYS A 43 55.74 18.54 -35.51
CA CYS A 43 55.24 19.29 -36.68
C CYS A 43 53.71 19.53 -36.60
N ALA A 44 53.27 20.71 -37.04
CA ALA A 44 51.91 21.24 -37.01
C ALA A 44 51.03 20.77 -38.19
N GLY A 45 49.69 20.83 -38.05
CA GLY A 45 48.78 20.88 -39.20
C GLY A 45 47.37 20.28 -39.05
N HIS A 46 46.40 21.16 -38.77
CA HIS A 46 44.99 21.14 -39.21
C HIS A 46 43.94 20.08 -38.75
N PRO A 47 42.64 20.45 -38.74
CA PRO A 47 41.60 19.83 -37.91
C PRO A 47 40.58 19.02 -38.71
N HIS A 48 40.20 17.80 -38.32
CA HIS A 48 38.94 17.18 -38.78
C HIS A 48 38.48 15.97 -37.92
N ARG A 49 37.21 16.05 -37.49
CA ARG A 49 36.19 14.99 -37.26
C ARG A 49 36.48 13.83 -36.27
N PRO A 50 35.60 13.56 -35.28
CA PRO A 50 35.70 12.35 -34.48
C PRO A 50 35.23 11.11 -35.27
N ARG A 51 36.11 10.10 -35.30
CA ARG A 51 35.89 8.75 -35.83
C ARG A 51 35.01 7.91 -34.89
N MET A 52 34.11 7.13 -35.49
CA MET A 52 33.47 5.95 -34.88
C MET A 52 34.54 4.94 -34.42
N VAL A 53 34.36 4.39 -33.21
CA VAL A 53 35.15 3.25 -32.70
C VAL A 53 34.39 1.96 -32.98
N GLY A 54 35.10 1.02 -33.60
CA GLY A 54 34.60 -0.25 -34.10
C GLY A 54 34.40 -1.34 -33.03
N ARG A 55 33.60 -2.33 -33.43
CA ARG A 55 33.31 -3.59 -32.73
C ARG A 55 34.56 -4.45 -32.52
N VAL A 56 34.63 -5.09 -31.36
CA VAL A 56 35.54 -6.21 -31.04
C VAL A 56 34.96 -7.52 -31.61
N PRO A 57 35.75 -8.45 -32.20
CA PRO A 57 35.25 -9.71 -32.73
C PRO A 57 35.04 -10.75 -31.61
N GLY A 58 33.95 -11.53 -31.71
CA GLY A 58 33.66 -12.66 -30.82
C GLY A 58 34.47 -13.93 -31.14
N PRO A 59 34.46 -14.92 -30.22
CA PRO A 59 35.24 -16.15 -30.37
C PRO A 59 34.58 -17.15 -31.36
N PRO A 60 35.35 -18.07 -31.96
CA PRO A 60 34.87 -19.02 -32.95
C PRO A 60 34.01 -20.15 -32.34
N PRO A 61 33.11 -20.78 -33.12
CA PRO A 61 32.20 -21.79 -32.62
C PRO A 61 32.81 -23.19 -32.68
N GLY A 62 32.64 -23.96 -31.59
CA GLY A 62 32.85 -25.40 -31.59
C GLY A 62 33.79 -25.88 -30.49
N GLU A 63 33.27 -26.04 -29.28
CA GLU A 63 33.63 -27.13 -28.37
C GLU A 63 32.58 -27.19 -27.26
N SER A 64 31.89 -28.33 -27.22
CA SER A 64 30.88 -28.70 -26.23
C SER A 64 31.53 -28.82 -24.84
N ALA A 65 31.53 -27.72 -24.09
CA ALA A 65 31.74 -27.75 -22.65
C ALA A 65 30.39 -27.99 -21.98
N CYS A 66 30.23 -29.17 -21.38
CA CYS A 66 29.17 -29.46 -20.42
C CYS A 66 29.34 -28.52 -19.22
N TRP A 67 28.77 -27.33 -19.32
CA TRP A 67 28.56 -26.45 -18.17
C TRP A 67 27.42 -27.06 -17.37
N GLY A 68 27.76 -27.70 -16.25
CA GLY A 68 26.80 -28.16 -15.27
C GLY A 68 25.83 -27.02 -14.95
N GLU A 69 24.55 -27.37 -14.85
CA GLU A 69 23.48 -26.51 -14.35
C GLU A 69 24.00 -25.75 -13.13
N SER A 70 24.27 -24.45 -13.28
CA SER A 70 24.53 -23.58 -12.15
C SER A 70 23.28 -23.66 -11.28
N MET A 71 23.36 -24.34 -10.12
CA MET A 71 22.28 -24.39 -9.13
C MET A 71 21.87 -22.94 -8.86
N GLN A 72 20.72 -22.53 -9.40
CA GLN A 72 20.18 -21.20 -9.07
C GLN A 72 19.98 -21.17 -7.55
N PRO A 73 20.36 -20.07 -6.87
CA PRO A 73 20.19 -19.97 -5.43
C PRO A 73 18.72 -20.20 -5.08
N TRP A 74 18.49 -21.09 -4.10
CA TRP A 74 17.17 -21.40 -3.59
C TRP A 74 16.91 -20.58 -2.31
N PRO A 75 15.75 -19.90 -2.19
CA PRO A 75 14.68 -19.76 -3.18
C PRO A 75 15.01 -18.75 -4.28
N LYS A 76 14.34 -18.85 -5.44
CA LYS A 76 14.54 -17.89 -6.54
C LYS A 76 13.84 -16.58 -6.22
N VAL A 77 14.60 -15.50 -6.05
CA VAL A 77 14.07 -14.17 -5.75
C VAL A 77 14.18 -13.26 -6.97
N LEU A 78 13.05 -12.73 -7.43
CA LEU A 78 12.94 -11.85 -8.58
C LEU A 78 12.56 -10.43 -8.15
N PRO A 79 13.22 -9.38 -8.70
CA PRO A 79 12.71 -8.01 -8.57
C PRO A 79 11.28 -7.93 -9.12
N CYS A 80 10.42 -7.23 -8.38
CA CYS A 80 9.02 -7.03 -8.74
C CYS A 80 8.71 -5.54 -8.60
N GLY A 81 9.37 -4.72 -9.43
CA GLY A 81 9.45 -3.27 -9.27
C GLY A 81 10.51 -2.84 -8.25
N ASP A 82 10.42 -1.58 -7.80
CA ASP A 82 11.36 -0.96 -6.85
C ASP A 82 11.01 -1.18 -5.38
N GLN A 83 9.83 -1.74 -5.09
CA GLN A 83 9.31 -1.89 -3.73
C GLN A 83 8.79 -3.29 -3.40
N ALA A 84 9.01 -4.27 -4.29
CA ALA A 84 8.64 -5.64 -4.01
C ALA A 84 9.62 -6.65 -4.60
N ALA A 85 9.65 -7.82 -3.98
CA ALA A 85 10.31 -9.01 -4.48
C ALA A 85 9.29 -10.13 -4.64
N LEU A 86 9.38 -10.90 -5.72
CA LEU A 86 8.63 -12.14 -5.88
C LEU A 86 9.57 -13.31 -5.59
N VAL A 87 9.28 -14.05 -4.53
CA VAL A 87 10.03 -15.26 -4.16
C VAL A 87 9.30 -16.47 -4.72
N ARG A 88 9.93 -17.22 -5.62
CA ARG A 88 9.38 -18.48 -6.16
C ARG A 88 9.94 -19.67 -5.39
N LEU A 89 9.05 -20.55 -4.93
CA LEU A 89 9.36 -21.71 -4.11
C LEU A 89 9.01 -23.04 -4.79
N GLY A 90 8.72 -23.01 -6.09
CA GLY A 90 8.34 -24.15 -6.90
C GLY A 90 7.54 -23.70 -8.12
N GLU A 91 6.84 -24.64 -8.75
CA GLU A 91 5.99 -24.38 -9.90
C GLU A 91 4.64 -25.09 -9.72
N GLY A 92 3.55 -24.41 -10.08
CA GLY A 92 2.24 -25.03 -10.16
C GLY A 92 1.47 -25.08 -8.82
N VAL A 93 0.33 -25.76 -8.84
CA VAL A 93 -0.53 -25.94 -7.66
C VAL A 93 -0.09 -27.21 -6.92
N ASP A 94 0.99 -27.09 -6.14
CA ASP A 94 1.55 -28.19 -5.34
C ASP A 94 1.40 -27.91 -3.83
N PRO A 95 0.75 -28.81 -3.05
CA PRO A 95 0.59 -28.65 -1.60
C PRO A 95 1.89 -28.48 -0.84
N GLU A 96 2.97 -29.17 -1.22
CA GLU A 96 4.28 -29.10 -0.55
C GLU A 96 4.99 -27.78 -0.87
N VAL A 97 4.85 -27.29 -2.09
CA VAL A 97 5.35 -25.96 -2.46
C VAL A 97 4.60 -24.89 -1.67
N ASN A 98 3.27 -24.95 -1.62
CA ASN A 98 2.47 -24.01 -0.85
C ASN A 98 2.78 -24.08 0.66
N ARG A 99 3.05 -25.29 1.18
CA ARG A 99 3.57 -25.51 2.55
C ARG A 99 4.82 -24.65 2.81
N ARG A 100 5.76 -24.62 1.87
CA ARG A 100 6.99 -23.81 1.96
C ARG A 100 6.70 -22.32 1.87
N VAL A 101 5.78 -21.90 0.99
CA VAL A 101 5.34 -20.49 0.87
C VAL A 101 4.84 -19.96 2.20
N HIS A 102 3.92 -20.66 2.86
CA HIS A 102 3.38 -20.22 4.15
C HIS A 102 4.40 -20.26 5.28
N ARG A 103 5.34 -21.21 5.27
CA ARG A 103 6.44 -21.23 6.24
C ARG A 103 7.36 -20.03 6.09
N LEU A 104 7.75 -19.70 4.87
CA LEU A 104 8.53 -18.52 4.61
C LEU A 104 7.77 -17.26 5.06
N ALA A 105 6.47 -17.19 4.76
CA ALA A 105 5.61 -16.09 5.21
C ALA A 105 5.59 -15.97 6.74
N ALA A 106 5.42 -17.09 7.45
CA ALA A 106 5.44 -17.14 8.91
C ALA A 106 6.80 -16.77 9.49
N ALA A 107 7.91 -17.23 8.89
CA ALA A 107 9.27 -16.91 9.33
C ALA A 107 9.59 -15.42 9.18
N LEU A 108 9.24 -14.82 8.04
CA LEU A 108 9.36 -13.36 7.84
C LEU A 108 8.44 -12.58 8.80
N GLY A 109 7.24 -13.11 9.07
CA GLY A 109 6.30 -12.56 10.05
C GLY A 109 6.79 -12.63 11.50
N LYS A 110 7.47 -13.72 11.91
CA LYS A 110 8.08 -13.88 13.24
C LYS A 110 9.24 -12.89 13.44
N ARG A 111 10.08 -12.66 12.41
CA ARG A 111 11.23 -11.73 12.48
C ARG A 111 10.85 -10.24 12.49
N ARG A 112 9.68 -9.87 11.94
CA ARG A 112 9.14 -8.48 11.88
C ARG A 112 10.17 -7.41 11.51
N HIS A 113 10.89 -7.58 10.40
CA HIS A 113 11.83 -6.55 9.95
C HIS A 113 11.07 -5.26 9.57
N PRO A 114 11.42 -4.08 10.11
CA PRO A 114 10.61 -2.85 9.97
C PRO A 114 10.53 -2.30 8.53
N ALA A 115 11.45 -2.73 7.66
CA ALA A 115 11.40 -2.40 6.24
C ALA A 115 10.48 -3.32 5.42
N VAL A 116 10.12 -4.50 5.92
CA VAL A 116 9.16 -5.39 5.24
C VAL A 116 7.76 -4.89 5.59
N ARG A 117 7.03 -4.45 4.57
CA ARG A 117 5.73 -3.78 4.72
C ARG A 117 4.58 -4.78 4.62
N GLU A 118 4.66 -5.71 3.69
CA GLU A 118 3.63 -6.71 3.41
C GLU A 118 4.28 -8.01 2.96
N VAL A 119 3.61 -9.11 3.27
CA VAL A 119 3.97 -10.45 2.83
C VAL A 119 2.69 -11.12 2.35
N VAL A 120 2.60 -11.39 1.05
CA VAL A 120 1.38 -11.87 0.38
C VAL A 120 1.64 -13.26 -0.20
N PRO A 121 1.16 -14.33 0.46
CA PRO A 121 1.32 -15.69 -0.05
C PRO A 121 0.40 -15.93 -1.25
N GLY A 122 0.99 -16.37 -2.35
CA GLY A 122 0.29 -17.00 -3.47
C GLY A 122 0.35 -18.52 -3.34
N TYR A 123 0.11 -19.23 -4.45
CA TYR A 123 0.17 -20.69 -4.46
C TYR A 123 1.61 -21.20 -4.37
N ASP A 124 2.45 -20.82 -5.35
CA ASP A 124 3.84 -21.27 -5.49
C ASP A 124 4.89 -20.17 -5.20
N SER A 125 4.41 -18.99 -4.83
CA SER A 125 5.21 -17.79 -4.68
C SER A 125 4.78 -16.93 -3.51
N LEU A 126 5.71 -16.10 -3.03
CA LEU A 126 5.51 -15.14 -1.96
C LEU A 126 5.91 -13.75 -2.46
N LEU A 127 4.97 -12.81 -2.49
CA LEU A 127 5.29 -11.39 -2.73
C LEU A 127 5.70 -10.75 -1.41
N VAL A 128 6.87 -10.11 -1.37
CA VAL A 128 7.37 -9.35 -0.22
C VAL A 128 7.45 -7.88 -0.64
N GLU A 129 6.54 -7.04 -0.16
CA GLU A 129 6.68 -5.58 -0.31
C GLU A 129 7.62 -5.04 0.77
N TYR A 130 8.56 -4.18 0.38
CA TYR A 130 9.56 -3.63 1.29
C TYR A 130 9.85 -2.15 1.01
N ASP A 131 10.55 -1.52 1.94
CA ASP A 131 11.06 -0.16 1.81
C ASP A 131 12.53 -0.16 1.36
N PRO A 132 12.82 0.19 0.09
CA PRO A 132 14.20 0.19 -0.42
C PRO A 132 15.09 1.26 0.23
N LEU A 133 14.50 2.23 0.95
CA LEU A 133 15.26 3.25 1.69
C LEU A 133 15.73 2.74 3.06
N ARG A 134 15.14 1.65 3.56
CA ARG A 134 15.44 1.06 4.87
C ARG A 134 16.12 -0.30 4.77
N LEU A 135 15.96 -0.99 3.64
CA LEU A 135 16.54 -2.32 3.40
C LEU A 135 17.03 -2.42 1.95
N ARG A 136 18.33 -2.68 1.77
CA ARG A 136 18.92 -2.86 0.44
C ARG A 136 18.52 -4.22 -0.14
N TRP A 137 18.50 -4.32 -1.47
CA TRP A 137 18.19 -5.57 -2.17
C TRP A 137 19.00 -6.76 -1.67
N SER A 138 20.32 -6.62 -1.54
CA SER A 138 21.21 -7.69 -1.05
C SER A 138 20.86 -8.15 0.37
N ASP A 139 20.38 -7.24 1.21
CA ASP A 139 20.00 -7.53 2.59
C ASP A 139 18.63 -8.21 2.65
N LEU A 140 17.73 -7.86 1.72
CA LEU A 140 16.47 -8.59 1.51
C LEU A 140 16.70 -10.03 1.03
N LEU A 141 17.64 -10.24 0.08
CA LEU A 141 18.00 -11.59 -0.39
C LEU A 141 18.46 -12.45 0.78
N ARG A 142 19.42 -11.97 1.59
CA ARG A 142 19.88 -12.69 2.79
C ARG A 142 18.76 -12.95 3.78
N LEU A 143 17.89 -11.97 4.02
CA LEU A 143 16.75 -12.13 4.91
C LEU A 143 15.81 -13.26 4.44
N VAL A 144 15.53 -13.34 3.14
CA VAL A 144 14.69 -14.38 2.54
C VAL A 144 15.39 -15.74 2.58
N GLU A 145 16.67 -15.81 2.23
CA GLU A 145 17.46 -17.05 2.28
C GLU A 145 17.54 -17.60 3.70
N GLU A 146 17.86 -16.76 4.69
CA GLU A 146 17.90 -17.16 6.10
C GLU A 146 16.53 -17.60 6.63
N ALA A 147 15.44 -16.97 6.17
CA ALA A 147 14.08 -17.33 6.56
C ALA A 147 13.63 -18.64 5.89
N ALA A 148 14.03 -18.88 4.64
CA ALA A 148 13.75 -20.12 3.92
C ALA A 148 14.58 -21.30 4.43
N GLY A 149 15.80 -21.04 4.93
CA GLY A 149 16.70 -22.04 5.51
C GLY A 149 16.42 -22.37 6.98
N ALA A 150 15.59 -21.59 7.67
CA ALA A 150 15.07 -21.97 8.98
C ALA A 150 14.20 -23.23 8.79
N GLY A 151 14.72 -24.39 9.20
CA GLY A 151 14.15 -25.70 8.90
C GLY A 151 12.70 -25.89 9.37
N ASP A 152 12.12 -27.02 8.98
CA ASP A 152 10.80 -27.45 9.42
C ASP A 152 10.85 -27.84 10.90
N ASP A 153 10.29 -26.99 11.78
CA ASP A 153 10.09 -27.30 13.20
C ASP A 153 8.92 -28.28 13.44
N GLY A 154 8.22 -28.69 12.38
CA GLY A 154 7.05 -29.54 12.44
C GLY A 154 5.79 -28.80 12.91
N GLU A 155 5.84 -27.48 13.10
CA GLU A 155 4.66 -26.72 13.53
C GLU A 155 3.56 -26.75 12.45
N PRO A 156 2.28 -26.93 12.85
CA PRO A 156 1.15 -26.78 11.94
C PRO A 156 1.10 -25.37 11.33
N ILE A 157 0.87 -25.30 10.02
CA ILE A 157 0.86 -24.05 9.24
C ILE A 157 -0.52 -23.42 9.28
N GLY A 158 -1.01 -23.10 10.48
CA GLY A 158 -2.35 -22.53 10.67
C GLY A 158 -3.29 -23.45 11.44
N ARG A 159 -4.51 -22.97 11.66
CA ARG A 159 -5.53 -23.63 12.48
C ARG A 159 -6.46 -24.47 11.62
N VAL A 160 -7.10 -25.46 12.25
CA VAL A 160 -8.23 -26.18 11.65
C VAL A 160 -9.51 -25.39 11.95
N VAL A 161 -10.25 -25.01 10.90
CA VAL A 161 -11.48 -24.21 10.99
C VAL A 161 -12.64 -25.00 10.41
N GLU A 162 -13.68 -25.19 11.23
CA GLU A 162 -14.90 -25.86 10.80
C GLU A 162 -15.91 -24.87 10.23
N ILE A 163 -16.41 -25.16 9.04
CA ILE A 163 -17.38 -24.33 8.33
C ILE A 163 -18.69 -25.12 8.18
N PRO A 164 -19.76 -24.74 8.90
CA PRO A 164 -21.07 -25.38 8.74
C PRO A 164 -21.67 -25.01 7.38
N VAL A 165 -22.22 -25.98 6.67
CA VAL A 165 -22.79 -25.79 5.32
C VAL A 165 -24.14 -26.46 5.20
N LEU A 166 -25.13 -25.70 4.76
CA LEU A 166 -26.39 -26.22 4.25
C LEU A 166 -26.21 -26.56 2.77
N TYR A 167 -26.34 -27.83 2.39
CA TYR A 167 -26.15 -28.31 1.02
C TYR A 167 -27.47 -28.41 0.25
N GLY A 168 -27.39 -28.19 -1.07
CA GLY A 168 -28.51 -28.38 -1.98
C GLY A 168 -29.62 -27.33 -1.88
N GLY A 169 -30.71 -27.55 -2.63
CA GLY A 169 -31.84 -26.62 -2.71
C GLY A 169 -31.43 -25.21 -3.14
N GLU A 170 -32.02 -24.18 -2.53
CA GLU A 170 -31.66 -22.78 -2.80
C GLU A 170 -30.24 -22.40 -2.32
N ALA A 171 -29.72 -23.13 -1.33
CA ALA A 171 -28.36 -22.92 -0.81
C ALA A 171 -27.30 -23.47 -1.76
N GLY A 172 -27.61 -24.53 -2.51
CA GLY A 172 -26.73 -25.23 -3.42
C GLY A 172 -27.41 -25.61 -4.74
N PRO A 173 -27.76 -24.64 -5.60
CA PRO A 173 -28.55 -24.87 -6.80
C PRO A 173 -27.85 -25.74 -7.85
N ASP A 174 -26.53 -25.90 -7.79
CA ASP A 174 -25.77 -26.73 -8.73
C ASP A 174 -25.50 -28.15 -8.21
N LEU A 175 -25.92 -28.51 -6.99
CA LEU A 175 -25.57 -29.78 -6.38
C LEU A 175 -26.04 -30.99 -7.20
N ASP A 176 -27.29 -30.98 -7.65
CA ASP A 176 -27.86 -32.07 -8.44
C ASP A 176 -27.18 -32.19 -9.82
N TRP A 177 -26.82 -31.05 -10.43
CA TRP A 177 -26.06 -31.03 -11.66
C TRP A 177 -24.66 -31.63 -11.47
N VAL A 178 -23.97 -31.29 -10.38
CA VAL A 178 -22.66 -31.86 -10.06
C VAL A 178 -22.76 -33.37 -9.86
N ALA A 179 -23.79 -33.84 -9.15
CA ALA A 179 -24.05 -35.27 -8.95
C ALA A 179 -24.22 -36.00 -10.30
N GLU A 180 -25.03 -35.43 -11.20
CA GLU A 180 -25.28 -35.97 -12.53
C GLU A 180 -24.01 -36.03 -13.40
N GLN A 181 -23.18 -34.97 -13.39
CA GLN A 181 -21.94 -34.93 -14.17
C GLN A 181 -20.85 -35.87 -13.65
N THR A 182 -20.85 -36.15 -12.35
CA THR A 182 -19.84 -37.01 -11.71
C THR A 182 -20.28 -38.47 -11.62
N GLY A 183 -21.56 -38.77 -11.94
CA GLY A 183 -22.16 -40.09 -11.77
C GLY A 183 -22.34 -40.49 -10.30
N LEU A 184 -22.35 -39.52 -9.39
CA LEU A 184 -22.53 -39.70 -7.95
C LEU A 184 -23.96 -39.34 -7.54
N SER A 185 -24.41 -39.80 -6.36
CA SER A 185 -25.61 -39.23 -5.74
C SER A 185 -25.28 -37.88 -5.08
N ALA A 186 -26.28 -37.02 -4.89
CA ALA A 186 -26.11 -35.77 -4.16
C ALA A 186 -25.55 -36.01 -2.73
N GLU A 187 -26.02 -37.06 -2.05
CA GLU A 187 -25.50 -37.48 -0.74
C GLU A 187 -24.01 -37.85 -0.78
N GLU A 188 -23.58 -38.55 -1.83
CA GLU A 188 -22.19 -38.94 -2.01
C GLU A 188 -21.29 -37.74 -2.34
N VAL A 189 -21.79 -36.78 -3.12
CA VAL A 189 -21.11 -35.49 -3.34
C VAL A 189 -20.91 -34.76 -2.02
N ILE A 190 -21.96 -34.63 -1.20
CA ILE A 190 -21.90 -34.00 0.12
C ILE A 190 -20.89 -34.74 1.01
N ARG A 191 -20.98 -36.07 1.09
CA ARG A 191 -20.11 -36.88 1.95
C ARG A 191 -18.64 -36.72 1.57
N ARG A 192 -18.31 -36.77 0.27
CA ARG A 192 -16.93 -36.58 -0.22
C ARG A 192 -16.42 -35.16 0.02
N HIS A 193 -17.25 -34.14 -0.22
CA HIS A 193 -16.87 -32.76 0.05
C HIS A 193 -16.68 -32.50 1.55
N ALA A 194 -17.53 -33.04 2.42
CA ALA A 194 -17.39 -32.89 3.87
C ALA A 194 -16.21 -33.67 4.46
N ALA A 195 -15.82 -34.80 3.83
CA ALA A 195 -14.68 -35.61 4.25
C ALA A 195 -13.33 -34.99 3.86
N GLY A 196 -13.32 -34.01 2.96
CA GLY A 196 -12.11 -33.33 2.50
C GLY A 196 -11.42 -32.52 3.61
N ARG A 197 -10.11 -32.40 3.48
CA ARG A 197 -9.27 -31.50 4.28
C ARG A 197 -8.70 -30.45 3.34
N TYR A 198 -9.12 -29.21 3.54
CA TYR A 198 -8.90 -28.17 2.54
C TYR A 198 -7.87 -27.16 3.02
N ARG A 199 -6.74 -27.04 2.34
CA ARG A 199 -5.75 -26.00 2.68
C ARG A 199 -6.19 -24.68 2.04
N VAL A 200 -6.17 -23.60 2.83
CA VAL A 200 -6.26 -22.23 2.29
C VAL A 200 -4.91 -21.87 1.67
N TYR A 201 -4.76 -22.11 0.37
CA TYR A 201 -3.52 -21.80 -0.35
C TYR A 201 -3.22 -20.31 -0.36
N CYS A 202 -4.25 -19.48 -0.53
CA CYS A 202 -4.16 -18.04 -0.43
C CYS A 202 -5.56 -17.45 -0.23
N LEU A 203 -5.63 -16.17 0.17
CA LEU A 203 -6.86 -15.40 0.15
C LEU A 203 -6.70 -14.20 -0.80
N GLY A 204 -7.69 -13.99 -1.66
CA GLY A 204 -7.66 -12.92 -2.67
C GLY A 204 -8.91 -12.95 -3.55
N PHE A 205 -8.93 -12.21 -4.67
CA PHE A 205 -10.12 -11.83 -5.45
C PHE A 205 -10.99 -10.77 -4.75
N SER A 206 -11.40 -11.05 -3.51
CA SER A 206 -12.06 -10.09 -2.63
C SER A 206 -11.63 -10.32 -1.17
N PRO A 207 -11.85 -9.35 -0.27
CA PRO A 207 -11.53 -9.50 1.15
C PRO A 207 -12.08 -10.78 1.76
N GLY A 208 -11.19 -11.67 2.22
CA GLY A 208 -11.55 -12.92 2.90
C GLY A 208 -11.97 -14.08 1.99
N PHE A 209 -11.89 -13.98 0.66
CA PHE A 209 -12.23 -15.10 -0.23
C PHE A 209 -11.09 -16.14 -0.22
N PRO A 210 -11.33 -17.39 0.22
CA PRO A 210 -10.29 -18.41 0.30
C PRO A 210 -10.25 -19.25 -0.99
N TYR A 211 -9.05 -19.43 -1.54
CA TYR A 211 -8.78 -20.46 -2.53
C TYR A 211 -8.38 -21.75 -1.82
N LEU A 212 -9.27 -22.75 -1.85
CA LEU A 212 -9.09 -23.99 -1.12
C LEU A 212 -8.65 -25.12 -2.06
N GLY A 213 -7.47 -25.68 -1.77
CA GLY A 213 -6.96 -26.87 -2.43
C GLY A 213 -7.37 -28.17 -1.73
N GLY A 214 -7.22 -29.30 -2.43
CA GLY A 214 -7.47 -30.63 -1.86
C GLY A 214 -8.86 -31.19 -2.15
N LEU A 215 -9.56 -30.69 -3.18
CA LEU A 215 -10.83 -31.25 -3.64
C LEU A 215 -10.64 -32.68 -4.14
N ASP A 216 -11.51 -33.61 -3.70
CA ASP A 216 -11.56 -34.98 -4.19
C ASP A 216 -11.66 -34.96 -5.74
N PRO A 217 -10.73 -35.60 -6.47
CA PRO A 217 -10.77 -35.65 -7.93
C PRO A 217 -12.09 -36.14 -8.52
N ALA A 218 -12.85 -36.96 -7.78
CA ALA A 218 -14.17 -37.42 -8.20
C ALA A 218 -15.24 -36.31 -8.24
N LEU A 219 -15.00 -35.17 -7.59
CA LEU A 219 -15.89 -34.00 -7.57
C LEU A 219 -15.51 -32.94 -8.60
N ARG A 220 -14.44 -33.17 -9.38
CA ARG A 220 -13.93 -32.20 -10.35
C ARG A 220 -14.95 -31.95 -11.45
N VAL A 221 -15.39 -30.71 -11.55
CA VAL A 221 -16.30 -30.24 -12.60
C VAL A 221 -15.85 -28.88 -13.14
N PRO A 222 -16.13 -28.57 -14.42
CA PRO A 222 -15.82 -27.25 -14.95
C PRO A 222 -16.69 -26.17 -14.30
N ARG A 223 -16.14 -24.95 -14.26
CA ARG A 223 -16.92 -23.74 -13.98
C ARG A 223 -18.04 -23.55 -15.00
N LEU A 224 -19.02 -22.72 -14.66
CA LEU A 224 -20.01 -22.25 -15.62
C LEU A 224 -19.33 -21.57 -16.82
N PRO A 225 -19.82 -21.79 -18.05
CA PRO A 225 -19.38 -21.04 -19.23
C PRO A 225 -19.59 -19.53 -19.05
N ASP A 226 -20.78 -19.16 -18.58
CA ASP A 226 -21.16 -17.78 -18.26
C ASP A 226 -21.30 -17.61 -16.75
N PRO A 227 -20.57 -16.66 -16.13
CA PRO A 227 -20.66 -16.43 -14.69
C PRO A 227 -22.03 -15.86 -14.31
N ARG A 228 -22.52 -16.23 -13.12
CA ARG A 228 -23.70 -15.60 -12.53
C ARG A 228 -23.40 -14.12 -12.26
N PRO A 229 -24.37 -13.22 -12.50
CA PRO A 229 -24.20 -11.82 -12.17
C PRO A 229 -24.08 -11.62 -10.65
N TRP A 230 -24.72 -12.48 -9.86
CA TRP A 230 -24.72 -12.40 -8.40
C TRP A 230 -24.66 -13.81 -7.80
N VAL A 231 -23.67 -14.02 -6.94
CA VAL A 231 -23.56 -15.19 -6.06
C VAL A 231 -23.69 -14.67 -4.62
N PRO A 232 -24.68 -15.14 -3.84
CA PRO A 232 -24.89 -14.66 -2.48
C PRO A 232 -23.68 -14.91 -1.57
N ALA A 233 -23.48 -14.03 -0.59
CA ALA A 233 -22.47 -14.22 0.45
C ALA A 233 -22.69 -15.55 1.22
N GLY A 234 -21.59 -16.17 1.63
CA GLY A 234 -21.56 -17.49 2.27
C GLY A 234 -21.70 -18.67 1.30
N SER A 235 -21.92 -18.44 -0.01
CA SER A 235 -22.05 -19.54 -0.97
C SER A 235 -20.74 -20.34 -1.07
N VAL A 236 -20.85 -21.66 -1.04
CA VAL A 236 -19.75 -22.62 -1.19
C VAL A 236 -19.78 -23.15 -2.61
N GLY A 237 -18.69 -22.95 -3.34
CA GLY A 237 -18.59 -23.32 -4.75
C GLY A 237 -17.43 -24.27 -5.02
N ILE A 238 -17.55 -25.04 -6.10
CA ILE A 238 -16.45 -25.85 -6.67
C ILE A 238 -16.19 -25.46 -8.13
N ALA A 239 -14.93 -25.49 -8.54
CA ALA A 239 -14.50 -25.28 -9.91
C ALA A 239 -13.13 -25.94 -10.15
N GLY A 240 -13.06 -26.83 -11.13
CA GLY A 240 -11.84 -27.59 -11.40
C GLY A 240 -11.44 -28.43 -10.18
N ASP A 241 -10.23 -28.24 -9.70
CA ASP A 241 -9.65 -28.91 -8.52
C ASP A 241 -9.79 -28.11 -7.23
N GLN A 242 -10.61 -27.05 -7.23
CA GLN A 242 -10.72 -26.12 -6.11
C GLN A 242 -12.15 -26.07 -5.54
N THR A 243 -12.20 -25.77 -4.25
CA THR A 243 -13.40 -25.30 -3.55
C THR A 243 -13.15 -23.94 -2.93
N GLY A 244 -14.20 -23.24 -2.53
CA GLY A 244 -14.10 -21.83 -2.17
C GLY A 244 -15.41 -21.33 -1.58
N ILE A 245 -15.33 -20.19 -0.88
CA ILE A 245 -16.46 -19.60 -0.18
C ILE A 245 -16.53 -18.12 -0.52
N TYR A 246 -17.66 -17.68 -1.05
CA TYR A 246 -17.88 -16.27 -1.39
C TYR A 246 -18.09 -15.46 -0.10
N PRO A 247 -17.19 -14.54 0.30
CA PRO A 247 -17.32 -13.79 1.55
C PRO A 247 -18.35 -12.65 1.46
N ALA A 248 -18.63 -12.19 0.24
CA ALA A 248 -19.56 -11.11 -0.09
C ALA A 248 -20.34 -11.48 -1.37
N GLU A 249 -21.41 -10.73 -1.63
CA GLU A 249 -22.18 -10.90 -2.86
C GLU A 249 -21.39 -10.36 -4.06
N THR A 250 -21.05 -11.24 -5.00
CA THR A 250 -20.23 -10.90 -6.17
C THR A 250 -20.62 -11.75 -7.38
N PRO A 251 -20.32 -11.33 -8.62
CA PRO A 251 -20.40 -12.22 -9.77
C PRO A 251 -19.50 -13.45 -9.61
N GLY A 252 -19.92 -14.60 -10.14
CA GLY A 252 -19.17 -15.85 -9.95
C GLY A 252 -19.59 -16.97 -10.89
N GLY A 253 -18.60 -17.69 -11.43
CA GLY A 253 -18.83 -18.83 -12.32
C GLY A 253 -18.71 -20.20 -11.66
N TRP A 254 -18.51 -20.28 -10.35
CA TRP A 254 -18.30 -21.55 -9.67
C TRP A 254 -19.64 -22.29 -9.48
N ARG A 255 -19.58 -23.63 -9.41
CA ARG A 255 -20.75 -24.48 -9.16
C ARG A 255 -21.09 -24.43 -7.68
N ILE A 256 -22.22 -23.82 -7.33
CA ILE A 256 -22.65 -23.57 -5.95
C ILE A 256 -23.37 -24.81 -5.41
N ILE A 257 -22.74 -25.48 -4.44
CA ILE A 257 -23.22 -26.75 -3.88
C ILE A 257 -23.83 -26.61 -2.49
N GLY A 258 -23.62 -25.47 -1.83
CA GLY A 258 -24.20 -25.17 -0.53
C GLY A 258 -23.91 -23.75 -0.06
N ARG A 259 -24.35 -23.41 1.16
CA ARG A 259 -24.13 -22.10 1.78
C ARG A 259 -23.80 -22.22 3.26
N THR A 260 -22.83 -21.44 3.73
CA THR A 260 -22.52 -21.29 5.16
C THR A 260 -23.25 -20.09 5.76
N PRO A 261 -23.75 -20.18 7.02
CA PRO A 261 -24.32 -19.03 7.71
C PRO A 261 -23.24 -18.08 8.27
N LEU A 262 -21.97 -18.51 8.29
CA LEU A 262 -20.88 -17.72 8.88
C LEU A 262 -20.43 -16.60 7.95
N ARG A 263 -20.24 -15.39 8.49
CA ARG A 263 -19.53 -14.33 7.76
C ARG A 263 -18.03 -14.53 7.84
N LEU A 264 -17.40 -14.73 6.68
CA LEU A 264 -15.96 -14.92 6.57
C LEU A 264 -15.15 -13.65 6.80
N PHE A 265 -15.73 -12.49 6.48
CA PHE A 265 -15.11 -11.20 6.63
C PHE A 265 -16.08 -10.21 7.27
N ASP A 266 -15.60 -9.53 8.32
CA ASP A 266 -16.34 -8.48 9.01
C ASP A 266 -15.33 -7.48 9.62
N PRO A 267 -15.15 -6.29 9.02
CA PRO A 267 -14.15 -5.33 9.47
C PRO A 267 -14.47 -4.71 10.84
N GLY A 268 -15.67 -4.92 11.38
CA GLY A 268 -16.05 -4.45 12.71
C GLY A 268 -15.65 -5.38 13.86
N ARG A 269 -15.13 -6.58 13.56
CA ARG A 269 -14.69 -7.56 14.58
C ARG A 269 -13.26 -7.31 15.05
N GLU A 270 -12.94 -7.79 16.24
CA GLU A 270 -11.56 -7.85 16.75
C GLU A 270 -10.66 -8.72 15.85
N GLU A 271 -11.18 -9.86 15.39
CA GLU A 271 -10.60 -10.68 14.33
C GLU A 271 -11.45 -10.55 13.05
N PRO A 272 -11.06 -9.70 12.09
CA PRO A 272 -11.89 -9.40 10.92
C PRO A 272 -12.08 -10.57 9.96
N PHE A 273 -11.13 -11.52 9.95
CA PHE A 273 -11.11 -12.65 9.02
C PHE A 273 -11.29 -13.96 9.78
N ARG A 274 -12.26 -14.77 9.36
CA ARG A 274 -12.46 -16.12 9.91
C ARG A 274 -11.35 -17.08 9.49
N LEU A 275 -10.79 -16.88 8.30
CA LEU A 275 -9.76 -17.73 7.70
C LEU A 275 -8.48 -16.93 7.49
N ALA A 276 -7.34 -17.57 7.72
CA ALA A 276 -6.02 -17.04 7.41
C ALA A 276 -5.32 -17.88 6.33
N PRO A 277 -4.36 -17.31 5.58
CA PRO A 277 -3.56 -18.08 4.64
C PRO A 277 -2.83 -19.21 5.37
N GLY A 278 -2.96 -20.43 4.86
CA GLY A 278 -2.41 -21.63 5.47
C GLY A 278 -3.41 -22.41 6.33
N ASP A 279 -4.52 -21.83 6.79
CA ASP A 279 -5.52 -22.57 7.59
C ASP A 279 -6.01 -23.84 6.87
N GLU A 280 -6.45 -24.83 7.64
CA GLU A 280 -7.12 -26.02 7.13
C GLU A 280 -8.62 -25.90 7.39
N VAL A 281 -9.43 -25.99 6.33
CA VAL A 281 -10.88 -25.91 6.39
C VAL A 281 -11.48 -27.32 6.36
N ARG A 282 -12.46 -27.55 7.24
CA ARG A 282 -13.33 -28.73 7.22
C ARG A 282 -14.78 -28.30 7.09
N PHE A 283 -15.46 -28.76 6.05
CA PHE A 283 -16.88 -28.47 5.88
C PHE A 283 -17.72 -29.45 6.68
N VAL A 284 -18.71 -28.94 7.41
CA VAL A 284 -19.60 -29.72 8.26
C VAL A 284 -21.04 -29.57 7.75
N PRO A 285 -21.64 -30.63 7.19
CA PRO A 285 -23.04 -30.59 6.76
C PRO A 285 -23.97 -30.27 7.95
N VAL A 286 -24.92 -29.36 7.75
CA VAL A 286 -25.93 -29.00 8.76
C VAL A 286 -27.32 -28.99 8.16
N ASP A 287 -28.33 -29.23 9.00
CA ASP A 287 -29.73 -29.11 8.62
C ASP A 287 -30.21 -27.63 8.58
N PRO A 288 -31.37 -27.34 7.97
CA PRO A 288 -31.90 -25.98 7.89
C PRO A 288 -32.12 -25.30 9.25
N ALA A 289 -32.51 -26.06 10.27
CA ALA A 289 -32.77 -25.52 11.62
C ALA A 289 -31.48 -25.04 12.28
N THR A 290 -30.41 -25.82 12.16
CA THR A 290 -29.07 -25.48 12.65
C THR A 290 -28.49 -24.31 11.87
N TYR A 291 -28.65 -24.31 10.54
CA TYR A 291 -28.26 -23.16 9.69
C TYR A 291 -28.93 -21.87 10.18
N ALA A 292 -30.25 -21.87 10.35
CA ALA A 292 -31.01 -20.69 10.77
C ALA A 292 -30.57 -20.20 12.17
N ARG A 293 -30.35 -21.12 13.10
CA ARG A 293 -29.86 -20.79 14.46
C ARG A 293 -28.47 -20.15 14.43
N LEU A 294 -27.55 -20.67 13.62
CA LEU A 294 -26.21 -20.11 13.48
C LEU A 294 -26.24 -18.75 12.78
N ALA A 295 -27.05 -18.60 11.73
CA ALA A 295 -27.22 -17.32 11.04
C ALA A 295 -27.77 -16.25 11.98
N ALA A 296 -28.76 -16.59 12.82
CA ALA A 296 -29.30 -15.68 13.83
C ALA A 296 -28.32 -15.33 14.96
N ALA A 297 -27.28 -16.15 15.18
CA ALA A 297 -26.24 -15.90 16.18
C ALA A 297 -25.10 -15.01 15.64
N GLU A 298 -24.99 -14.83 14.32
CA GLU A 298 -23.99 -13.92 13.75
C GLU A 298 -24.40 -12.48 14.06
N PRO A 299 -23.53 -11.69 14.74
CA PRO A 299 -23.88 -10.33 15.17
C PRO A 299 -24.22 -9.46 13.96
N GLU A 300 -25.04 -8.42 14.06
CA GLU A 300 -25.21 -7.51 12.91
C GLU A 300 -23.91 -6.75 12.61
N PRO A 301 -23.56 -6.49 11.33
CA PRO A 301 -22.40 -5.68 10.98
C PRO A 301 -22.53 -4.28 11.59
N VAL A 302 -21.48 -3.83 12.27
CA VAL A 302 -21.45 -2.47 12.84
C VAL A 302 -20.91 -1.51 11.79
N CYS A 303 -21.80 -0.76 11.14
CA CYS A 303 -21.39 0.39 10.34
C CYS A 303 -21.17 1.61 11.25
N PRO A 304 -19.98 2.21 11.29
CA PRO A 304 -19.74 3.42 12.06
C PRO A 304 -20.64 4.54 11.53
N ARG A 305 -21.58 5.04 12.37
CA ARG A 305 -22.40 6.19 11.99
C ARG A 305 -21.66 7.48 12.33
N ILE A 306 -21.34 8.25 11.32
CA ILE A 306 -20.83 9.62 11.49
C ILE A 306 -22.04 10.51 11.84
N ARG A 307 -22.07 11.07 13.05
CA ARG A 307 -23.14 11.97 13.51
C ARG A 307 -22.69 13.42 13.39
N GLY A 308 -23.57 14.29 12.90
CA GLY A 308 -23.30 15.70 12.67
C GLY A 308 -23.43 16.58 13.90
N SER A 309 -22.31 17.03 14.45
CA SER A 309 -22.24 18.19 15.36
C SER A 309 -20.80 18.70 15.48
N GLY A 310 -20.61 20.02 15.49
CA GLY A 310 -19.30 20.65 15.67
C GLY A 310 -18.64 21.12 14.38
N VAL A 311 -17.30 21.20 14.37
CA VAL A 311 -16.51 21.64 13.22
C VAL A 311 -16.37 20.50 12.21
N GLY A 312 -16.80 20.75 10.98
CA GLY A 312 -16.84 19.75 9.92
C GLY A 312 -17.14 20.33 8.54
N LEU A 313 -17.17 19.45 7.54
CA LEU A 313 -17.53 19.76 6.16
C LEU A 313 -18.90 19.17 5.85
N ARG A 314 -19.87 20.01 5.45
CA ARG A 314 -21.14 19.53 4.89
C ARG A 314 -21.02 19.49 3.37
N ILE A 315 -21.29 18.32 2.79
CA ILE A 315 -21.21 18.12 1.34
C ILE A 315 -22.49 18.67 0.70
N LEU A 316 -22.36 19.72 -0.12
CA LEU A 316 -23.47 20.28 -0.87
C LEU A 316 -23.60 19.60 -2.23
N SER A 317 -22.47 19.41 -2.92
CA SER A 317 -22.40 18.66 -4.18
C SER A 317 -21.12 17.83 -4.23
N PRO A 318 -21.20 16.49 -4.30
CA PRO A 318 -20.02 15.62 -4.17
C PRO A 318 -19.10 15.61 -5.41
N GLY A 319 -19.53 16.20 -6.54
CA GLY A 319 -18.83 16.05 -7.80
C GLY A 319 -19.05 14.71 -8.49
N LEU A 320 -18.18 14.36 -9.44
CA LEU A 320 -18.25 13.10 -10.17
C LEU A 320 -17.97 11.91 -9.26
N MET A 321 -16.84 11.96 -8.53
CA MET A 321 -16.45 10.94 -7.57
C MET A 321 -15.46 11.51 -6.57
N THR A 322 -15.92 11.76 -5.35
CA THR A 322 -15.09 12.20 -4.22
C THR A 322 -15.09 11.15 -3.12
N THR A 323 -13.90 10.82 -2.60
CA THR A 323 -13.73 9.81 -1.54
C THR A 323 -12.81 10.32 -0.43
N VAL A 324 -13.01 9.82 0.79
CA VAL A 324 -12.05 10.04 1.89
C VAL A 324 -10.84 9.14 1.67
N GLN A 325 -9.64 9.72 1.68
CA GLN A 325 -8.39 9.00 1.49
C GLN A 325 -7.33 9.46 2.49
N ASP A 326 -6.68 8.48 3.13
CA ASP A 326 -5.39 8.64 3.80
C ASP A 326 -4.28 7.97 2.98
N LEU A 327 -3.21 7.50 3.63
CA LEU A 327 -2.10 6.81 2.95
C LEU A 327 -2.31 5.30 2.76
N GLY A 328 -3.50 4.80 3.12
CA GLY A 328 -3.95 3.44 2.87
C GLY A 328 -3.85 2.50 4.07
N ARG A 329 -4.40 1.31 3.85
CA ARG A 329 -4.67 0.21 4.78
C ARG A 329 -3.64 -0.91 4.60
N ARG A 330 -2.53 -0.82 5.32
CA ARG A 330 -1.47 -1.84 5.26
C ARG A 330 -1.67 -2.94 6.29
N GLY A 331 -1.13 -4.12 6.03
CA GLY A 331 -1.13 -5.30 6.89
C GLY A 331 -2.18 -6.34 6.53
N TYR A 332 -2.95 -6.13 5.46
CA TYR A 332 -4.12 -6.96 5.12
C TYR A 332 -4.10 -7.49 3.68
N GLN A 333 -3.03 -7.27 2.91
CA GLN A 333 -2.99 -7.71 1.51
C GLN A 333 -3.03 -9.24 1.37
N ALA A 334 -2.45 -9.96 2.33
CA ALA A 334 -2.52 -11.42 2.43
C ALA A 334 -3.96 -11.97 2.60
N TYR A 335 -4.91 -11.12 2.97
CA TYR A 335 -6.32 -11.44 3.17
C TYR A 335 -7.22 -10.91 2.05
N GLY A 336 -6.65 -10.47 0.93
CA GLY A 336 -7.43 -9.94 -0.19
C GLY A 336 -7.86 -8.48 -0.04
N VAL A 337 -7.38 -7.74 0.97
CA VAL A 337 -7.72 -6.32 1.17
C VAL A 337 -6.70 -5.41 0.48
N PRO A 338 -7.10 -4.60 -0.51
CA PRO A 338 -6.23 -3.62 -1.14
C PRO A 338 -5.77 -2.54 -0.15
N VAL A 339 -4.59 -1.97 -0.39
CA VAL A 339 -4.08 -0.84 0.40
C VAL A 339 -4.96 0.40 0.25
N ALA A 340 -5.58 0.61 -0.92
CA ALA A 340 -6.31 1.84 -1.23
C ALA A 340 -5.44 3.09 -0.95
N GLY A 341 -6.00 4.15 -0.36
CA GLY A 341 -5.29 5.40 -0.12
C GLY A 341 -5.27 6.32 -1.32
N ALA A 342 -4.75 7.53 -1.12
CA ALA A 342 -4.60 8.49 -2.20
C ALA A 342 -3.79 7.88 -3.37
N VAL A 343 -4.34 8.01 -4.58
CA VAL A 343 -3.63 7.58 -5.80
C VAL A 343 -2.35 8.39 -5.96
N ASP A 344 -2.49 9.71 -5.95
CA ASP A 344 -1.40 10.67 -5.80
C ASP A 344 -1.20 10.98 -4.31
N ASP A 345 -0.55 10.03 -3.62
CA ASP A 345 -0.25 10.18 -2.20
C ASP A 345 0.82 11.24 -1.92
N TRP A 346 1.53 11.72 -2.95
CA TRP A 346 2.46 12.83 -2.83
C TRP A 346 1.70 14.13 -2.58
N ALA A 347 0.69 14.44 -3.40
CA ALA A 347 -0.13 15.63 -3.26
C ALA A 347 -0.87 15.68 -1.92
N LEU A 348 -1.40 14.55 -1.45
CA LEU A 348 -2.03 14.45 -0.13
C LEU A 348 -1.04 14.75 1.00
N ARG A 349 0.16 14.17 0.98
CA ARG A 349 1.18 14.39 2.03
C ARG A 349 1.59 15.84 2.12
N VAL A 350 1.85 16.48 0.98
CA VAL A 350 2.30 17.87 0.94
C VAL A 350 1.17 18.82 1.34
N GLY A 351 -0.07 18.57 0.92
CA GLY A 351 -1.24 19.33 1.40
C GLY A 351 -1.40 19.25 2.92
N ASN A 352 -1.25 18.06 3.49
CA ASN A 352 -1.21 17.88 4.94
C ASN A 352 -0.08 18.66 5.61
N TRP A 353 1.13 18.65 5.05
CA TRP A 353 2.25 19.41 5.62
C TRP A 353 2.06 20.92 5.56
N ILE A 354 1.46 21.45 4.48
CA ILE A 354 1.08 22.87 4.37
C ILE A 354 0.18 23.29 5.54
N LEU A 355 -0.73 22.40 5.97
CA LEU A 355 -1.66 22.64 7.07
C LEU A 355 -1.12 22.22 8.44
N GLY A 356 0.15 21.81 8.52
CA GLY A 356 0.77 21.38 9.77
C GLY A 356 0.33 20.00 10.27
N ASN A 357 -0.43 19.26 9.47
CA ASN A 357 -0.85 17.90 9.79
C ASN A 357 0.32 16.91 9.69
N ARG A 358 0.15 15.76 10.35
CA ARG A 358 0.93 14.55 10.04
C ARG A 358 0.60 14.08 8.62
N SER A 359 1.56 13.44 7.95
CA SER A 359 1.41 12.99 6.56
C SER A 359 0.27 11.99 6.33
N ARG A 360 -0.13 11.27 7.38
CA ARG A 360 -1.21 10.25 7.38
C ARG A 360 -2.61 10.82 7.60
N ALA A 361 -2.77 12.13 7.81
CA ALA A 361 -4.10 12.71 7.96
C ALA A 361 -4.94 12.49 6.69
N ALA A 362 -6.22 12.19 6.87
CA ALA A 362 -7.11 11.97 5.74
C ALA A 362 -7.53 13.28 5.10
N GLY A 363 -7.65 13.28 3.78
CA GLY A 363 -8.22 14.35 2.96
C GLY A 363 -9.28 13.80 2.02
N LEU A 364 -9.87 14.68 1.21
CA LEU A 364 -10.81 14.26 0.16
C LEU A 364 -10.09 14.19 -1.18
N GLU A 365 -10.09 13.02 -1.82
CA GLU A 365 -9.66 12.85 -3.21
C GLU A 365 -10.85 13.11 -4.15
N ILE A 366 -10.73 14.15 -4.98
CA ILE A 366 -11.73 14.62 -5.94
C ILE A 366 -11.26 14.21 -7.34
N THR A 367 -12.09 13.44 -8.06
CA THR A 367 -11.75 12.96 -9.41
C THR A 367 -12.47 13.79 -10.49
N LEU A 368 -11.71 14.36 -11.41
CA LEU A 368 -12.10 15.16 -12.59
C LEU A 368 -12.90 16.45 -12.34
N THR A 369 -14.00 16.42 -11.59
CA THR A 369 -14.88 17.58 -11.40
C THR A 369 -15.73 17.49 -10.13
N GLY A 370 -16.19 18.65 -9.65
CA GLY A 370 -16.68 18.86 -8.28
C GLY A 370 -15.57 19.40 -7.40
N LEU A 371 -15.75 19.68 -6.12
CA LEU A 371 -16.73 19.41 -5.07
C LEU A 371 -17.30 20.77 -4.58
N GLU A 372 -18.52 20.81 -4.03
CA GLU A 372 -19.02 21.96 -3.26
C GLU A 372 -19.27 21.57 -1.80
N VAL A 373 -18.61 22.26 -0.86
CA VAL A 373 -18.75 22.04 0.59
C VAL A 373 -19.05 23.32 1.34
N GLU A 374 -19.82 23.20 2.42
CA GLU A 374 -20.00 24.24 3.44
C GLU A 374 -19.16 23.90 4.67
N PHE A 375 -18.41 24.88 5.19
CA PHE A 375 -17.66 24.73 6.45
C PHE A 375 -18.59 25.01 7.63
N THR A 376 -18.75 24.05 8.54
CA THR A 376 -19.62 24.22 9.73
C THR A 376 -18.92 24.89 10.91
N GLY A 377 -17.64 25.24 10.76
CA GLY A 377 -16.82 25.94 11.74
C GLY A 377 -15.57 26.55 11.10
N PRO A 378 -14.71 27.23 11.86
CA PRO A 378 -13.47 27.80 11.32
C PRO A 378 -12.48 26.69 10.93
N VAL A 379 -12.07 26.66 9.67
CA VAL A 379 -11.18 25.62 9.12
C VAL A 379 -10.13 26.25 8.21
N ALA A 380 -8.87 25.88 8.41
CA ALA A 380 -7.82 26.12 7.43
C ALA A 380 -7.76 24.92 6.47
N PHE A 381 -7.75 25.18 5.17
CA PHE A 381 -7.76 24.14 4.15
C PHE A 381 -6.79 24.48 3.01
N CYS A 382 -6.43 23.48 2.21
CA CYS A 382 -5.69 23.71 0.96
C CYS A 382 -6.12 22.70 -0.12
N LEU A 383 -6.03 23.13 -1.38
CA LEU A 383 -6.19 22.26 -2.54
C LEU A 383 -4.81 21.89 -3.11
N THR A 384 -4.54 20.60 -3.27
CA THR A 384 -3.31 20.10 -3.92
C THR A 384 -3.63 19.09 -5.03
N GLY A 385 -2.65 18.65 -5.79
CA GLY A 385 -2.88 17.77 -6.94
C GLY A 385 -3.16 18.57 -8.22
N ALA A 386 -4.01 18.01 -9.07
CA ALA A 386 -4.44 18.61 -10.32
C ALA A 386 -4.92 20.06 -10.14
N PRO A 387 -4.49 21.01 -10.99
CA PRO A 387 -4.96 22.38 -10.92
C PRO A 387 -6.45 22.47 -11.29
N VAL A 388 -7.22 23.17 -10.45
CA VAL A 388 -8.66 23.40 -10.57
C VAL A 388 -8.96 24.89 -10.37
N PRO A 389 -9.93 25.47 -11.08
CA PRO A 389 -10.53 26.73 -10.66
C PRO A 389 -11.33 26.48 -9.37
N ALA A 390 -11.12 27.30 -8.35
CA ALA A 390 -11.81 27.16 -7.07
C ALA A 390 -12.11 28.53 -6.46
N GLU A 391 -13.26 28.63 -5.79
CA GLU A 391 -13.72 29.87 -5.18
C GLU A 391 -14.27 29.61 -3.77
N LEU A 392 -14.00 30.53 -2.84
CA LEU A 392 -14.55 30.57 -1.49
C LEU A 392 -15.62 31.66 -1.43
N ILE A 393 -16.85 31.25 -1.18
CA ILE A 393 -18.05 32.09 -1.12
C ILE A 393 -18.36 32.38 0.35
N PRO A 394 -18.26 33.65 0.80
CA PRO A 394 -18.49 33.99 2.20
C PRO A 394 -19.97 33.84 2.62
N ALA A 395 -20.22 33.31 3.82
CA ALA A 395 -21.59 33.19 4.37
C ALA A 395 -22.31 34.54 4.52
N GLY A 396 -21.55 35.60 4.85
CA GLY A 396 -22.07 36.94 5.16
C GLY A 396 -22.49 37.79 3.95
N GLY A 397 -22.55 37.24 2.74
CA GLY A 397 -23.03 37.96 1.55
C GLY A 397 -22.00 38.78 0.78
N GLY A 398 -20.73 38.36 0.75
CA GLY A 398 -19.66 38.99 -0.05
C GLY A 398 -19.41 38.31 -1.41
N SER A 399 -18.58 38.94 -2.24
CA SER A 399 -18.15 38.35 -3.52
C SER A 399 -17.32 37.08 -3.33
N PRO A 400 -17.49 36.04 -4.19
CA PRO A 400 -16.61 34.88 -4.21
C PRO A 400 -15.14 35.29 -4.36
N ARG A 401 -14.25 34.63 -3.61
CA ARG A 401 -12.80 34.88 -3.63
C ARG A 401 -12.08 33.70 -4.27
N PRO A 402 -11.12 33.91 -5.19
CA PRO A 402 -10.37 32.81 -5.78
C PRO A 402 -9.55 32.07 -4.72
N VAL A 403 -9.50 30.74 -4.81
CA VAL A 403 -8.72 29.87 -3.93
C VAL A 403 -7.49 29.40 -4.69
N PRO A 404 -6.28 29.89 -4.35
CA PRO A 404 -5.07 29.40 -4.97
C PRO A 404 -4.77 27.95 -4.55
N GLY A 405 -4.34 27.13 -5.52
CA GLY A 405 -3.79 25.81 -5.22
C GLY A 405 -2.52 25.91 -4.36
N TRP A 406 -2.21 24.82 -3.66
CA TRP A 406 -1.00 24.64 -2.86
C TRP A 406 -0.78 25.71 -1.78
N THR A 407 -1.86 26.35 -1.34
CA THR A 407 -1.85 27.45 -0.37
C THR A 407 -2.93 27.20 0.68
N ALA A 408 -2.59 27.43 1.95
CA ALA A 408 -3.52 27.39 3.06
C ALA A 408 -4.45 28.61 3.04
N VAL A 409 -5.75 28.36 3.08
CA VAL A 409 -6.82 29.36 3.09
C VAL A 409 -7.70 29.15 4.32
N LEU A 410 -8.08 30.24 4.98
CA LEU A 410 -8.99 30.21 6.12
C LEU A 410 -10.44 30.38 5.64
N ALA A 411 -11.30 29.44 6.03
CA ALA A 411 -12.75 29.52 5.89
C ALA A 411 -13.41 29.75 7.25
N GLY A 412 -14.43 30.62 7.26
CA GLY A 412 -15.30 30.82 8.42
C GLY A 412 -16.51 29.87 8.44
N PRO A 413 -17.26 29.82 9.55
CA PRO A 413 -18.51 29.09 9.62
C PRO A 413 -19.52 29.58 8.57
N GLY A 414 -20.12 28.65 7.84
CA GLY A 414 -21.08 28.88 6.76
C GLY A 414 -20.46 29.21 5.40
N ASP A 415 -19.15 29.48 5.32
CA ASP A 415 -18.48 29.72 4.05
C ASP A 415 -18.57 28.47 3.16
N ARG A 416 -18.60 28.66 1.85
CA ARG A 416 -18.72 27.56 0.88
C ARG A 416 -17.53 27.54 -0.07
N LEU A 417 -16.86 26.41 -0.17
CA LEU A 417 -15.84 26.16 -1.19
C LEU A 417 -16.50 25.49 -2.38
N ARG A 418 -16.37 26.10 -3.56
CA ARG A 418 -16.74 25.50 -4.84
C ARG A 418 -15.48 25.19 -5.65
N VAL A 419 -15.31 23.94 -6.04
CA VAL A 419 -14.22 23.48 -6.89
C VAL A 419 -14.78 23.07 -8.25
N GLY A 420 -14.17 23.59 -9.31
CA GLY A 420 -14.52 23.30 -10.70
C GLY A 420 -13.76 22.10 -11.28
N PRO A 421 -13.80 21.90 -12.60
CA PRO A 421 -13.14 20.78 -13.26
C PRO A 421 -11.61 20.92 -13.27
N ALA A 422 -10.90 19.80 -13.24
CA ALA A 422 -9.45 19.74 -13.40
C ALA A 422 -9.04 20.29 -14.79
N ILE A 423 -8.11 21.25 -14.80
CA ILE A 423 -7.57 21.87 -16.02
C ILE A 423 -6.57 20.93 -16.70
N ARG A 424 -5.74 20.26 -15.89
CA ARG A 424 -4.78 19.22 -16.26
C ARG A 424 -4.71 18.21 -15.13
N GLY A 425 -4.26 17.00 -15.42
CA GLY A 425 -4.29 15.92 -14.45
C GLY A 425 -5.69 15.34 -14.26
N CYS A 426 -5.91 14.61 -13.16
CA CYS A 426 -7.15 13.86 -12.94
C CYS A 426 -7.67 14.01 -11.50
N ARG A 427 -6.79 14.21 -10.51
CA ARG A 427 -7.13 14.13 -9.08
C ARG A 427 -6.65 15.33 -8.30
N THR A 428 -7.57 15.97 -7.60
CA THR A 428 -7.33 17.09 -6.67
C THR A 428 -7.60 16.62 -5.25
N TYR A 429 -6.84 17.11 -4.28
CA TYR A 429 -7.00 16.79 -2.87
C TYR A 429 -7.41 18.02 -2.08
N LEU A 430 -8.53 17.92 -1.34
CA LEU A 430 -8.89 18.88 -0.31
C LEU A 430 -8.36 18.37 1.04
N CYS A 431 -7.36 19.06 1.56
CA CYS A 431 -6.84 18.82 2.90
C CYS A 431 -7.38 19.90 3.86
N VAL A 432 -7.58 19.54 5.12
CA VAL A 432 -8.02 20.44 6.20
C VAL A 432 -7.09 20.31 7.40
N ALA A 433 -6.80 21.39 8.11
CA ALA A 433 -6.02 21.34 9.33
C ALA A 433 -6.76 20.48 10.37
N GLY A 434 -6.06 19.52 10.97
CA GLY A 434 -6.65 18.45 11.80
C GLY A 434 -7.02 17.17 11.03
N GLY A 435 -7.18 17.25 9.71
CA GLY A 435 -7.58 16.13 8.85
C GLY A 435 -9.07 15.78 8.97
N ILE A 436 -9.54 14.91 8.08
CA ILE A 436 -10.91 14.36 8.15
C ILE A 436 -10.94 13.25 9.22
N ASP A 437 -11.71 13.45 10.29
CA ASP A 437 -11.69 12.58 11.48
C ASP A 437 -12.82 11.55 11.49
N VAL A 438 -12.87 10.75 10.44
CA VAL A 438 -13.78 9.60 10.37
C VAL A 438 -13.17 8.38 11.06
N PRO A 439 -13.98 7.39 11.51
CA PRO A 439 -13.48 6.19 12.18
C PRO A 439 -12.45 5.42 11.34
N LEU A 440 -11.53 4.70 11.99
CA LEU A 440 -10.61 3.81 11.30
C LEU A 440 -11.30 2.49 10.99
N VAL A 441 -11.19 2.03 9.75
CA VAL A 441 -11.60 0.67 9.34
C VAL A 441 -10.34 -0.08 8.96
N LEU A 442 -10.02 -1.13 9.72
CA LEU A 442 -8.76 -1.89 9.60
C LEU A 442 -7.51 -0.96 9.62
N GLY A 443 -7.50 0.02 10.52
CA GLY A 443 -6.35 0.93 10.70
C GLY A 443 -6.21 2.05 9.65
N SER A 444 -7.20 2.26 8.78
CA SER A 444 -7.19 3.33 7.76
C SER A 444 -8.56 3.98 7.59
N ARG A 445 -8.56 5.27 7.21
CA ARG A 445 -9.73 6.07 6.84
C ARG A 445 -10.03 6.01 5.34
N SER A 446 -9.23 5.30 4.56
CA SER A 446 -9.37 5.24 3.11
C SER A 446 -10.55 4.40 2.67
N GLU A 447 -11.33 4.95 1.74
CA GLU A 447 -12.39 4.22 1.02
C GLU A 447 -11.78 3.30 -0.06
N ASP A 448 -12.24 2.05 -0.07
CA ASP A 448 -12.11 1.09 -1.15
C ASP A 448 -13.48 0.72 -1.68
N LEU A 449 -13.83 1.34 -2.82
CA LEU A 449 -15.14 1.22 -3.44
C LEU A 449 -15.40 -0.17 -4.01
N PHE A 450 -14.37 -0.94 -4.33
CA PHE A 450 -14.55 -2.29 -4.88
C PHE A 450 -14.86 -3.30 -3.78
N GLY A 451 -14.13 -3.23 -2.66
CA GLY A 451 -14.39 -4.06 -1.49
C GLY A 451 -15.53 -3.57 -0.60
N GLY A 452 -16.14 -2.41 -0.90
CA GLY A 452 -17.13 -1.76 -0.02
C GLY A 452 -16.55 -1.42 1.36
N LEU A 453 -15.24 -1.11 1.42
CA LEU A 453 -14.50 -0.92 2.65
C LEU A 453 -14.19 0.54 2.90
N GLY A 454 -14.17 0.91 4.18
CA GLY A 454 -13.87 2.25 4.63
C GLY A 454 -14.97 2.79 5.53
N PRO A 455 -14.79 4.01 6.07
CA PRO A 455 -15.71 4.57 7.04
C PRO A 455 -17.13 4.76 6.49
N LEU A 456 -17.24 5.07 5.19
CA LEU A 456 -18.52 5.15 4.48
C LEU A 456 -18.76 3.92 3.60
N GLY A 457 -17.70 3.27 3.08
CA GLY A 457 -17.80 2.17 2.12
C GLY A 457 -18.31 2.60 0.74
N ARG A 458 -18.41 3.91 0.48
CA ARG A 458 -18.97 4.51 -0.74
C ARG A 458 -18.36 5.89 -1.02
N PRO A 459 -18.55 6.44 -2.23
CA PRO A 459 -18.25 7.86 -2.49
C PRO A 459 -19.14 8.79 -1.64
N LEU A 460 -18.69 10.04 -1.49
CA LEU A 460 -19.46 11.09 -0.83
C LEU A 460 -20.78 11.36 -1.59
N GLN A 461 -21.81 11.73 -0.83
CA GLN A 461 -23.12 12.11 -1.33
C GLN A 461 -23.50 13.49 -0.78
N ALA A 462 -24.42 14.18 -1.46
CA ALA A 462 -24.97 15.43 -0.95
C ALA A 462 -25.67 15.19 0.40
N GLY A 463 -25.45 16.09 1.35
CA GLY A 463 -25.97 15.98 2.71
C GLY A 463 -25.06 15.23 3.68
N ASP A 464 -24.02 14.53 3.20
CA ASP A 464 -23.00 13.96 4.09
C ASP A 464 -22.35 15.08 4.91
N TRP A 465 -22.04 14.78 6.18
CA TRP A 465 -21.25 15.66 7.04
C TRP A 465 -20.03 14.91 7.54
N LEU A 466 -18.85 15.51 7.37
CA LEU A 466 -17.56 14.93 7.73
C LEU A 466 -16.94 15.73 8.88
N PRO A 467 -16.62 15.11 10.03
CA PRO A 467 -15.93 15.79 11.12
C PRO A 467 -14.51 16.18 10.72
N VAL A 468 -14.06 17.33 11.21
CA VAL A 468 -12.66 17.78 11.10
C VAL A 468 -11.99 17.53 12.45
N GLY A 469 -10.82 16.90 12.42
CA GLY A 469 -10.03 16.62 13.62
C GLY A 469 -9.47 17.88 14.27
N LEU A 470 -8.93 17.74 15.48
CA LEU A 470 -8.30 18.86 16.18
C LEU A 470 -6.97 19.24 15.50
N PRO A 471 -6.80 20.49 15.02
CA PRO A 471 -5.58 20.90 14.36
C PRO A 471 -4.43 21.08 15.37
N ILE A 472 -3.20 20.79 14.94
CA ILE A 472 -1.98 20.98 15.76
C ILE A 472 -1.67 22.47 15.98
N LEU A 473 -1.95 23.29 14.96
CA LEU A 473 -1.75 24.74 14.98
C LEU A 473 -3.11 25.44 14.83
N PRO A 474 -3.29 26.65 15.40
CA PRO A 474 -4.50 27.43 15.17
C PRO A 474 -4.76 27.63 13.66
N PRO A 475 -5.98 27.38 13.15
CA PRO A 475 -6.28 27.54 11.73
C PRO A 475 -5.90 28.91 11.15
N ALA A 476 -6.05 29.98 11.93
CA ALA A 476 -5.72 31.33 11.50
C ALA A 476 -4.21 31.53 11.23
N ASP A 477 -3.34 30.88 12.01
CA ASP A 477 -1.89 31.00 11.92
C ASP A 477 -1.31 30.34 10.66
N LEU A 478 -2.08 29.43 10.07
CA LEU A 478 -1.70 28.69 8.85
C LEU A 478 -1.99 29.48 7.57
N ALA A 479 -2.83 30.51 7.62
CA ALA A 479 -3.29 31.23 6.43
C ALA A 479 -2.10 31.79 5.61
N GLY A 480 -2.08 31.52 4.31
CA GLY A 480 -1.04 31.99 3.39
C GLY A 480 0.21 31.11 3.31
N ARG A 481 0.36 30.11 4.19
CA ARG A 481 1.42 29.09 4.08
C ARG A 481 1.24 28.31 2.77
N ARG A 482 2.31 28.13 2.00
CA ARG A 482 2.19 27.58 0.62
C ARG A 482 3.41 26.80 0.16
N LEU A 483 3.22 25.93 -0.83
CA LEU A 483 4.35 25.42 -1.61
C LEU A 483 4.77 26.49 -2.65
N PRO A 484 6.07 26.72 -2.90
CA PRO A 484 6.48 27.68 -3.90
C PRO A 484 6.24 27.09 -5.30
N PRO A 485 6.05 27.91 -6.36
CA PRO A 485 5.75 27.43 -7.71
C PRO A 485 6.69 26.33 -8.22
N ASP A 486 8.00 26.47 -8.01
CA ASP A 486 9.00 25.48 -8.45
C ASP A 486 8.92 24.14 -7.68
N GLY A 487 8.23 24.13 -6.54
CA GLY A 487 7.95 22.92 -5.78
C GLY A 487 6.72 22.16 -6.24
N ILE A 488 5.82 22.80 -6.99
CA ILE A 488 4.57 22.22 -7.47
C ILE A 488 4.85 21.28 -8.65
N PRO A 489 4.36 20.02 -8.63
CA PRO A 489 4.52 19.11 -9.76
C PRO A 489 3.81 19.63 -11.01
N ASP A 490 4.39 19.35 -12.17
CA ASP A 490 3.67 19.46 -13.44
C ASP A 490 2.76 18.23 -13.63
N TYR A 491 1.67 18.42 -14.37
CA TYR A 491 0.69 17.39 -14.73
C TYR A 491 0.59 17.30 -16.25
N PRO A 492 1.65 16.82 -16.95
CA PRO A 492 1.66 16.78 -18.39
C PRO A 492 0.65 15.76 -18.92
N PRO A 493 0.10 15.97 -20.14
CA PRO A 493 -0.81 15.01 -20.77
C PRO A 493 -0.09 13.73 -21.26
N GLU A 494 1.23 13.70 -21.19
CA GLU A 494 2.08 12.59 -21.58
C GLU A 494 3.12 12.32 -20.51
N LEU A 495 3.27 11.05 -20.13
CA LEU A 495 4.27 10.61 -19.16
C LEU A 495 5.19 9.56 -19.77
N ARG A 496 6.46 9.64 -19.38
CA ARG A 496 7.42 8.54 -19.55
C ARG A 496 7.49 7.78 -18.24
N LEU A 497 7.07 6.52 -18.24
CA LEU A 497 7.02 5.67 -17.04
C LEU A 497 8.20 4.71 -17.06
N ARG A 498 9.02 4.74 -16.02
CA ARG A 498 10.17 3.86 -15.85
C ARG A 498 9.74 2.52 -15.27
N VAL A 499 10.21 1.43 -15.89
CA VAL A 499 9.76 0.06 -15.64
C VAL A 499 10.94 -0.83 -15.34
N VAL A 500 10.84 -1.58 -14.25
CA VAL A 500 11.70 -2.75 -14.01
C VAL A 500 11.04 -3.94 -14.68
N MET A 501 11.72 -4.58 -15.64
CA MET A 501 11.15 -5.69 -16.40
C MET A 501 10.95 -6.94 -15.55
N GLY A 502 9.91 -7.73 -15.88
CA GLY A 502 9.50 -8.90 -15.11
C GLY A 502 8.42 -8.59 -14.07
N PRO A 503 7.99 -9.58 -13.27
CA PRO A 503 8.62 -10.89 -13.08
C PRO A 503 8.35 -11.96 -14.16
N GLN A 504 7.49 -11.70 -15.16
CA GLN A 504 7.18 -12.67 -16.24
C GLN A 504 7.49 -12.14 -17.65
N ALA A 505 8.51 -11.29 -17.81
CA ALA A 505 8.90 -10.77 -19.14
C ALA A 505 9.27 -11.89 -20.12
N ASP A 506 9.78 -13.01 -19.62
CA ASP A 506 10.13 -14.22 -20.36
C ASP A 506 8.91 -14.94 -20.99
N ARG A 507 7.70 -14.69 -20.49
CA ARG A 507 6.45 -15.20 -21.06
C ARG A 507 5.94 -14.42 -22.27
N PHE A 508 6.57 -13.29 -22.59
CA PHE A 508 6.21 -12.45 -23.73
C PHE A 508 7.17 -12.67 -24.89
N THR A 509 6.69 -12.45 -26.12
CA THR A 509 7.57 -12.47 -27.29
C THR A 509 8.59 -11.33 -27.20
N PRO A 510 9.81 -11.47 -27.75
CA PRO A 510 10.77 -10.38 -27.81
C PRO A 510 10.17 -9.11 -28.44
N GLU A 511 9.32 -9.28 -29.46
CA GLU A 511 8.62 -8.21 -30.16
C GLU A 511 7.61 -7.49 -29.25
N ALA A 512 6.94 -8.21 -28.34
CA ALA A 512 6.03 -7.61 -27.37
C ALA A 512 6.78 -6.77 -26.33
N VAL A 513 7.95 -7.23 -25.87
CA VAL A 513 8.82 -6.45 -24.99
C VAL A 513 9.33 -5.19 -25.69
N GLU A 514 9.83 -5.32 -26.93
CA GLU A 514 10.26 -4.16 -27.72
C GLU A 514 9.10 -3.17 -27.96
N ARG A 515 7.91 -3.67 -28.27
CA ARG A 515 6.70 -2.88 -28.48
C ARG A 515 6.26 -2.15 -27.22
N LEU A 516 6.39 -2.75 -26.04
CA LEU A 516 6.14 -2.04 -24.78
C LEU A 516 7.06 -0.82 -24.63
N LEU A 517 8.35 -0.99 -24.93
CA LEU A 517 9.39 0.03 -24.69
C LEU A 517 9.46 1.10 -25.79
N THR A 518 9.03 0.78 -27.00
CA THR A 518 9.08 1.70 -28.16
C THR A 518 7.71 2.30 -28.51
N GLY A 519 6.63 1.63 -28.12
CA GLY A 519 5.26 2.00 -28.42
C GLY A 519 4.74 3.19 -27.61
N GLU A 520 3.66 3.77 -28.11
CA GLU A 520 2.85 4.76 -27.40
C GLU A 520 1.54 4.12 -26.96
N PHE A 521 1.19 4.30 -25.69
CA PHE A 521 -0.06 3.84 -25.10
C PHE A 521 -0.93 5.03 -24.70
N ARG A 522 -2.25 4.83 -24.68
CA ARG A 522 -3.22 5.82 -24.24
C ARG A 522 -4.08 5.26 -23.12
N VAL A 523 -4.39 6.10 -22.14
CA VAL A 523 -5.29 5.72 -21.04
C VAL A 523 -6.71 5.58 -21.59
N GLY A 524 -7.27 4.37 -21.52
CA GLY A 524 -8.63 4.06 -21.97
C GLY A 524 -9.72 4.55 -21.02
N PRO A 525 -10.98 4.63 -21.48
CA PRO A 525 -12.11 5.16 -20.71
C PRO A 525 -12.55 4.25 -19.54
N ARG A 526 -12.18 2.96 -19.53
CA ARG A 526 -12.50 2.03 -18.42
C ARG A 526 -11.47 2.07 -17.28
N SER A 527 -10.64 3.10 -17.24
CA SER A 527 -9.63 3.31 -16.20
C SER A 527 -10.25 3.74 -14.87
N SER A 528 -9.72 3.22 -13.77
CA SER A 528 -10.23 3.49 -12.41
C SER A 528 -9.09 3.58 -11.39
N ARG A 529 -9.43 3.63 -10.10
CA ARG A 529 -8.45 3.54 -9.00
C ARG A 529 -7.80 2.14 -8.88
N GLN A 530 -8.36 1.12 -9.52
CA GLN A 530 -7.78 -0.23 -9.53
C GLN A 530 -6.64 -0.34 -10.53
N ALA A 531 -6.86 0.14 -11.75
CA ALA A 531 -5.89 0.10 -12.83
C ALA A 531 -6.24 1.11 -13.93
N LEU A 532 -5.24 1.51 -14.71
CA LEU A 532 -5.44 2.17 -16.00
C LEU A 532 -5.50 1.11 -17.09
N GLU A 533 -6.56 1.12 -17.89
CA GLU A 533 -6.57 0.36 -19.15
C GLU A 533 -5.69 1.10 -20.15
N LEU A 534 -4.79 0.39 -20.82
CA LEU A 534 -3.89 0.97 -21.81
C LEU A 534 -4.30 0.54 -23.21
N GLU A 535 -4.75 1.50 -24.01
CA GLU A 535 -5.02 1.34 -25.43
C GLU A 535 -3.72 1.50 -26.22
N GLY A 536 -3.48 0.60 -27.15
CA GLY A 536 -2.27 0.54 -27.97
C GLY A 536 -2.22 -0.77 -28.75
N THR A 537 -1.09 -1.02 -29.40
CA THR A 537 -0.88 -2.30 -30.07
C THR A 537 -0.83 -3.42 -29.00
N PRO A 538 -1.64 -4.49 -29.12
CA PRO A 538 -1.66 -5.59 -28.15
C PRO A 538 -0.28 -6.21 -27.93
N LEU A 539 -0.01 -6.79 -26.78
CA LEU A 539 1.26 -7.46 -26.45
C LEU A 539 1.06 -8.97 -26.51
N GLU A 540 1.88 -9.68 -27.31
CA GLU A 540 1.75 -11.13 -27.47
C GLU A 540 2.49 -11.94 -26.39
N HIS A 541 1.85 -13.05 -26.00
CA HIS A 541 2.41 -14.07 -25.11
C HIS A 541 3.03 -15.20 -25.92
N ARG A 542 4.03 -15.90 -25.34
CA ARG A 542 4.64 -17.11 -25.95
C ARG A 542 3.77 -18.36 -25.77
N GLU A 543 3.30 -18.57 -24.54
CA GLU A 543 2.63 -19.82 -24.12
C GLU A 543 1.19 -19.59 -23.62
N GLY A 544 0.86 -18.36 -23.23
CA GLY A 544 -0.45 -17.98 -22.71
C GLY A 544 -0.37 -16.86 -21.68
N ALA A 545 -1.49 -16.18 -21.45
CA ALA A 545 -1.57 -15.05 -20.51
C ALA A 545 -1.73 -15.47 -19.05
N ASP A 546 -2.25 -16.68 -18.83
CA ASP A 546 -2.61 -17.16 -17.49
C ASP A 546 -1.38 -17.70 -16.75
N ILE A 547 -1.31 -17.36 -15.47
CA ILE A 547 -0.32 -17.84 -14.52
C ILE A 547 -1.04 -18.38 -13.29
N VAL A 548 -0.34 -19.21 -12.51
CA VAL A 548 -0.75 -19.49 -11.14
C VAL A 548 -0.85 -18.16 -10.39
N SER A 549 -1.93 -17.98 -9.62
CA SER A 549 -2.19 -16.69 -8.98
C SER A 549 -1.09 -16.33 -7.97
N GLU A 550 -0.55 -15.14 -8.11
CA GLU A 550 0.54 -14.61 -7.29
C GLU A 550 0.28 -13.14 -6.91
N GLY A 551 1.09 -12.61 -6.01
CA GLY A 551 0.94 -11.24 -5.51
C GLY A 551 1.13 -10.17 -6.60
N ASN A 552 0.24 -9.17 -6.58
CA ASN A 552 0.32 -8.01 -7.46
C ASN A 552 0.97 -6.81 -6.73
N PRO A 553 2.16 -6.33 -7.14
CA PRO A 553 2.70 -5.09 -6.63
C PRO A 553 2.03 -3.87 -7.29
N LEU A 554 2.18 -2.70 -6.66
CA LEU A 554 1.77 -1.43 -7.26
C LEU A 554 2.60 -1.19 -8.53
N GLY A 555 1.96 -0.73 -9.60
CA GLY A 555 2.65 -0.42 -10.85
C GLY A 555 2.86 -1.62 -11.77
N ALA A 556 2.40 -2.82 -11.41
CA ALA A 556 2.47 -3.97 -12.30
C ALA A 556 1.72 -3.70 -13.62
N ILE A 557 2.33 -4.08 -14.74
CA ILE A 557 1.74 -4.02 -16.08
C ILE A 557 1.23 -5.43 -16.40
N GLN A 558 -0.06 -5.66 -16.11
CA GLN A 558 -0.71 -6.94 -16.28
C GLN A 558 -1.28 -7.05 -17.70
N VAL A 559 -1.01 -8.15 -18.40
CA VAL A 559 -1.45 -8.36 -19.79
C VAL A 559 -2.32 -9.61 -19.87
N PRO A 560 -3.66 -9.48 -20.02
CA PRO A 560 -4.55 -10.62 -20.22
C PRO A 560 -4.40 -11.22 -21.62
N ALA A 561 -5.18 -12.27 -21.92
CA ALA A 561 -5.19 -12.93 -23.24
C ALA A 561 -5.56 -11.98 -24.40
N SER A 562 -6.27 -10.89 -24.13
CA SER A 562 -6.55 -9.84 -25.12
C SER A 562 -5.32 -9.07 -25.61
N GLY A 563 -4.20 -9.18 -24.90
CA GLY A 563 -2.96 -8.44 -25.16
C GLY A 563 -3.02 -6.95 -24.74
N ARG A 564 -4.15 -6.43 -24.26
CA ARG A 564 -4.26 -5.04 -23.80
C ARG A 564 -3.73 -4.89 -22.37
N PRO A 565 -2.70 -4.08 -22.13
CA PRO A 565 -2.11 -3.96 -20.80
C PRO A 565 -2.99 -3.16 -19.82
N PHE A 566 -2.92 -3.54 -18.55
CA PHE A 566 -3.48 -2.79 -17.42
C PHE A 566 -2.35 -2.39 -16.47
N LEU A 567 -2.24 -1.10 -16.16
CA LEU A 567 -1.30 -0.59 -15.16
C LEU A 567 -1.99 -0.55 -13.78
N LEU A 568 -1.58 -1.42 -12.86
CA LEU A 568 -2.21 -1.57 -11.56
C LEU A 568 -1.90 -0.41 -10.60
N LEU A 569 -2.94 0.12 -9.94
CA LEU A 569 -2.90 1.28 -9.05
C LEU A 569 -3.23 0.90 -7.59
N ARG A 570 -3.76 1.86 -6.79
CA ARG A 570 -3.94 1.75 -5.33
C ARG A 570 -4.97 0.73 -4.88
N ASN A 571 -6.05 0.58 -5.65
CA ASN A 571 -7.13 -0.35 -5.34
C ASN A 571 -7.02 -1.65 -6.15
N ARG A 572 -5.84 -1.97 -6.67
CA ARG A 572 -5.59 -3.22 -7.39
C ARG A 572 -5.92 -4.42 -6.50
N GLN A 573 -6.36 -5.51 -7.13
CA GLN A 573 -6.45 -6.81 -6.47
C GLN A 573 -5.08 -7.24 -5.94
N THR A 574 -5.04 -7.85 -4.76
CA THR A 574 -3.79 -8.24 -4.08
C THR A 574 -3.14 -9.45 -4.75
N LEU A 575 -3.94 -10.34 -5.33
CA LEU A 575 -3.52 -11.50 -6.12
C LEU A 575 -4.06 -11.38 -7.55
N GLY A 576 -3.34 -11.93 -8.51
CA GLY A 576 -3.75 -11.97 -9.91
C GLY A 576 -3.19 -13.15 -10.67
N GLY A 577 -3.99 -13.66 -11.62
CA GLY A 577 -3.66 -14.81 -12.45
C GLY A 577 -3.21 -14.47 -13.88
N TYR A 578 -2.87 -13.21 -14.18
CA TYR A 578 -2.30 -12.86 -15.49
C TYR A 578 -0.84 -12.45 -15.39
N ALA A 579 -0.08 -12.77 -16.44
CA ALA A 579 1.34 -12.44 -16.56
C ALA A 579 1.59 -10.93 -16.50
N LYS A 580 2.67 -10.56 -15.81
CA LYS A 580 3.12 -9.18 -15.65
C LYS A 580 4.43 -9.00 -16.42
N ILE A 581 4.39 -8.17 -17.47
CA ILE A 581 5.55 -7.95 -18.35
C ILE A 581 6.63 -7.08 -17.67
N GLY A 582 6.21 -6.18 -16.79
CA GLY A 582 7.08 -5.25 -16.07
C GLY A 582 6.34 -4.59 -14.91
N VAL A 583 7.07 -3.91 -14.03
CA VAL A 583 6.51 -3.13 -12.92
C VAL A 583 7.05 -1.70 -12.98
N VAL A 584 6.14 -0.74 -13.13
CA VAL A 584 6.44 0.70 -13.10
C VAL A 584 6.91 1.08 -11.69
N ILE A 585 8.01 1.83 -11.60
CA ILE A 585 8.54 2.30 -10.31
C ILE A 585 7.48 3.12 -9.57
N ARG A 586 7.49 3.06 -8.23
CA ARG A 586 6.45 3.67 -7.41
C ARG A 586 6.11 5.12 -7.75
N GLN A 587 7.12 5.96 -7.98
CA GLN A 587 6.95 7.38 -8.26
C GLN A 587 6.16 7.62 -9.55
N ASP A 588 6.47 6.84 -10.57
CA ASP A 588 5.86 6.96 -11.89
C ASP A 588 4.44 6.35 -11.88
N ALA A 589 4.20 5.31 -11.09
CA ALA A 589 2.85 4.78 -10.88
C ALA A 589 1.93 5.80 -10.16
N VAL A 590 2.49 6.56 -9.21
CA VAL A 590 1.80 7.68 -8.54
C VAL A 590 1.48 8.79 -9.55
N ALA A 591 2.45 9.17 -10.39
CA ALA A 591 2.26 10.19 -11.43
C ALA A 591 1.26 9.73 -12.51
N ALA A 592 1.30 8.47 -12.94
CA ALA A 592 0.34 7.90 -13.89
C ALA A 592 -1.10 7.98 -13.38
N GLY A 593 -1.29 7.95 -12.06
CA GLY A 593 -2.54 8.23 -11.40
C GLY A 593 -3.11 9.64 -11.63
N GLN A 594 -2.40 10.55 -12.29
CA GLN A 594 -2.91 11.85 -12.71
C GLN A 594 -3.32 11.88 -14.18
N LEU A 595 -3.08 10.83 -14.96
CA LEU A 595 -3.50 10.83 -16.36
C LEU A 595 -5.03 10.66 -16.47
N PRO A 596 -5.73 11.58 -17.16
CA PRO A 596 -7.13 11.36 -17.55
C PRO A 596 -7.21 10.37 -18.72
N PRO A 597 -8.41 9.84 -19.05
CA PRO A 597 -8.64 9.16 -20.32
C PRO A 597 -8.10 9.98 -21.50
N GLY A 598 -7.41 9.32 -22.44
CA GLY A 598 -6.69 9.93 -23.55
C GLY A 598 -5.26 10.40 -23.23
N GLY A 599 -4.85 10.40 -21.96
CA GLY A 599 -3.47 10.66 -21.55
C GLY A 599 -2.49 9.66 -22.18
N ARG A 600 -1.29 10.11 -22.55
CA ARG A 600 -0.29 9.29 -23.26
C ARG A 600 0.78 8.74 -22.32
N ILE A 601 1.21 7.53 -22.59
CA ILE A 601 2.26 6.83 -21.84
C ILE A 601 3.29 6.29 -22.83
N ARG A 602 4.56 6.48 -22.48
CA ARG A 602 5.70 5.75 -23.06
C ARG A 602 6.46 5.07 -21.95
N PHE A 603 6.88 3.84 -22.16
CA PHE A 603 7.67 3.12 -21.16
C PHE A 603 9.16 3.29 -21.40
N GLN A 604 9.95 3.22 -20.33
CA GLN A 604 11.40 3.19 -20.38
C GLN A 604 11.89 2.12 -19.42
N GLU A 605 12.70 1.20 -19.90
CA GLU A 605 13.35 0.22 -19.03
C GLU A 605 14.38 0.91 -18.11
N VAL A 606 14.39 0.49 -16.85
CA VAL A 606 15.41 0.82 -15.86
C VAL A 606 15.77 -0.44 -15.07
N ASP A 607 17.00 -0.52 -14.60
CA ASP A 607 17.38 -1.59 -13.67
C ASP A 607 16.95 -1.27 -12.23
N LEU A 608 17.06 -2.27 -11.35
CA LEU A 608 16.69 -2.13 -9.94
C LEU A 608 17.54 -1.11 -9.19
N ALA A 609 18.82 -0.97 -9.53
CA ALA A 609 19.73 -0.05 -8.85
C ALA A 609 19.38 1.41 -9.19
N GLU A 610 19.10 1.69 -10.46
CA GLU A 610 18.58 2.98 -10.92
C GLU A 610 17.23 3.29 -10.26
N ALA A 611 16.32 2.32 -10.21
CA ALA A 611 15.03 2.48 -9.57
C ALA A 611 15.16 2.84 -8.07
N HIS A 612 16.07 2.19 -7.34
CA HIS A 612 16.37 2.55 -5.95
C HIS A 612 17.05 3.92 -5.80
N ALA A 613 17.93 4.29 -6.73
CA ALA A 613 18.54 5.62 -6.73
C ALA A 613 17.48 6.73 -6.90
N LEU A 614 16.49 6.50 -7.76
CA LEU A 614 15.33 7.37 -7.94
C LEU A 614 14.48 7.45 -6.66
N ALA A 615 14.25 6.33 -5.96
CA ALA A 615 13.59 6.31 -4.65
C ALA A 615 14.29 7.24 -3.63
N TRP A 616 15.63 7.18 -3.57
CA TRP A 616 16.44 8.06 -2.71
C TRP A 616 16.39 9.53 -3.13
N ALA A 617 16.38 9.82 -4.44
CA ALA A 617 16.25 11.18 -4.95
C ALA A 617 14.92 11.82 -4.51
N GLU A 618 13.82 11.08 -4.61
CA GLU A 618 12.51 11.58 -4.16
C GLU A 618 12.41 11.73 -2.65
N ARG A 619 13.01 10.81 -1.88
CA ARG A 619 13.09 10.97 -0.42
C ARG A 619 13.77 12.29 -0.03
N ARG A 620 14.85 12.65 -0.73
CA ARG A 620 15.56 13.93 -0.53
C ARG A 620 14.68 15.12 -0.92
N ARG A 621 13.98 15.05 -2.06
CA ARG A 621 13.04 16.08 -2.51
C ARG A 621 11.94 16.32 -1.47
N LEU A 622 11.28 15.27 -0.99
CA LEU A 622 10.25 15.35 0.05
C LEU A 622 10.79 15.94 1.37
N ALA A 623 12.02 15.58 1.76
CA ALA A 623 12.65 16.16 2.95
C ALA A 623 12.91 17.67 2.80
N GLN A 624 13.33 18.12 1.61
CA GLN A 624 13.50 19.55 1.30
C GLN A 624 12.17 20.29 1.34
N VAL A 625 11.11 19.74 0.73
CA VAL A 625 9.76 20.31 0.79
C VAL A 625 9.27 20.44 2.24
N ARG A 626 9.41 19.36 3.04
CA ARG A 626 9.01 19.38 4.45
C ARG A 626 9.79 20.44 5.24
N ARG A 627 11.11 20.53 5.05
CA ARG A 627 11.96 21.55 5.70
C ARG A 627 11.53 22.96 5.32
N TYR A 628 11.29 23.22 4.03
CA TYR A 628 10.84 24.52 3.55
C TYR A 628 9.52 24.94 4.22
N LEU A 629 8.54 24.04 4.26
CA LEU A 629 7.24 24.32 4.89
C LEU A 629 7.36 24.56 6.40
N LEU A 630 8.28 23.88 7.09
CA LEU A 630 8.52 24.08 8.53
C LEU A 630 9.22 25.42 8.85
N GLN A 631 9.93 26.00 7.88
CA GLN A 631 10.64 27.28 8.05
C GLN A 631 9.78 28.51 7.72
N GLN A 632 8.57 28.33 7.17
CA GLN A 632 7.69 29.47 6.88
C GLN A 632 7.17 30.09 8.17
N PRO A 633 7.15 31.44 8.25
CA PRO A 633 6.60 32.13 9.40
C PRO A 633 5.09 31.85 9.50
N LEU A 634 4.63 31.56 10.71
CA LEU A 634 3.21 31.52 11.02
C LEU A 634 2.70 32.95 11.16
N VAL A 635 1.49 33.21 10.66
CA VAL A 635 0.88 34.54 10.78
C VAL A 635 0.40 34.70 12.22
N SER A 636 1.15 35.41 13.06
CA SER A 636 0.68 35.71 14.42
C SER A 636 -0.50 36.70 14.35
N PHE A 637 -1.67 36.29 14.83
CA PHE A 637 -2.86 37.14 14.93
C PHE A 637 -2.73 38.31 15.95
N ALA A 638 -1.57 38.51 16.56
CA ALA A 638 -1.31 39.59 17.52
C ALA A 638 -1.25 40.99 16.88
N GLY A 639 -1.26 41.11 15.55
CA GLY A 639 -1.07 42.39 14.84
C GLY A 639 -2.34 43.10 14.33
N MET A 640 -3.55 42.60 14.60
CA MET A 640 -4.78 43.14 13.98
C MET A 640 -5.96 43.40 14.95
N LEU A 641 -5.65 43.73 16.20
CA LEU A 641 -6.60 44.42 17.09
C LEU A 641 -6.22 45.91 17.14
N PRO A 642 -7.14 46.86 16.91
CA PRO A 642 -6.90 48.23 17.31
C PRO A 642 -7.02 48.27 18.84
N VAL A 643 -5.90 48.08 19.54
CA VAL A 643 -5.84 48.32 20.98
C VAL A 643 -5.41 49.76 21.17
N ASP A 644 -6.38 50.62 21.48
CA ASP A 644 -6.14 51.90 22.13
C ASP A 644 -5.69 51.59 23.57
N PRO A 645 -4.41 51.81 23.93
CA PRO A 645 -3.90 51.38 25.21
C PRO A 645 -3.96 52.55 26.17
N LEU A 646 -5.12 52.83 26.77
CA LEU A 646 -5.19 53.67 27.97
C LEU A 646 -6.49 53.42 28.76
N GLN A 647 -6.27 53.21 30.06
CA GLN A 647 -7.24 53.22 31.16
C GLN A 647 -7.88 51.89 31.55
N LEU A 648 -7.20 51.17 32.44
CA LEU A 648 -7.86 50.64 33.62
C LEU A 648 -7.02 51.01 34.85
N SER A 649 -7.59 51.88 35.66
CA SER A 649 -7.03 52.46 36.87
C SER A 649 -6.84 51.42 37.97
N ALA A 650 -5.81 51.67 38.78
CA ALA A 650 -5.46 50.98 40.00
C ALA A 650 -6.57 50.95 41.06
N ALA A 651 -6.69 49.79 41.73
CA ALA A 651 -6.99 49.55 43.15
C ALA A 651 -7.01 48.02 43.31
N VAL A 652 -6.24 47.33 44.14
CA VAL A 652 -6.05 47.44 45.59
C VAL A 652 -4.73 46.75 45.99
N ALA A 653 -4.07 47.28 47.03
CA ALA A 653 -2.78 46.88 47.58
C ALA A 653 -2.79 45.50 48.32
N PRO A 654 -1.61 44.90 48.60
CA PRO A 654 -1.48 43.56 49.16
C PRO A 654 -1.41 43.55 50.70
N GLY A 655 -2.08 42.57 51.32
CA GLY A 655 -1.95 42.26 52.74
C GLY A 655 -1.13 40.99 52.94
N ALA A 656 0.09 41.15 53.46
CA ALA A 656 0.99 40.07 53.84
C ALA A 656 0.52 39.39 55.14
N ALA A 657 0.66 38.06 55.21
CA ALA A 657 0.75 37.33 56.46
C ALA A 657 1.73 36.15 56.31
N THR A 658 2.71 36.16 57.19
CA THR A 658 3.88 35.30 57.30
C THR A 658 3.64 34.00 58.08
N ALA A 659 4.48 33.01 57.76
CA ALA A 659 5.04 31.94 58.60
C ALA A 659 4.16 30.76 59.03
N ALA A 660 4.55 29.55 58.60
CA ALA A 660 5.18 28.55 59.47
C ALA A 660 5.46 27.25 58.69
N SER A 661 6.73 26.81 58.69
CA SER A 661 7.11 25.40 58.46
C SER A 661 7.18 24.69 59.82
N PRO A 662 6.91 23.38 59.86
CA PRO A 662 8.01 22.50 60.31
C PRO A 662 8.11 21.17 59.53
N THR A 663 9.36 20.84 59.20
CA THR A 663 10.05 19.54 59.20
C THR A 663 9.27 18.22 59.08
N GLY A 664 9.63 17.44 58.05
CA GLY A 664 10.22 16.10 58.24
C GLY A 664 9.35 14.88 57.93
N ALA A 665 9.66 14.16 56.83
CA ALA A 665 9.89 12.70 56.80
C ALA A 665 10.11 12.21 55.35
N ALA A 666 11.18 11.45 55.16
CA ALA A 666 11.57 10.80 53.91
C ALA A 666 10.83 9.46 53.71
N GLY A 667 10.51 9.14 52.46
CA GLY A 667 10.04 7.83 51.99
C GLY A 667 10.22 7.72 50.46
N PRO A 668 10.66 6.57 49.92
CA PRO A 668 11.32 6.50 48.62
C PRO A 668 10.32 6.49 47.45
N GLY A 669 10.51 7.43 46.52
CA GLY A 669 9.75 7.53 45.28
C GLY A 669 10.31 6.60 44.20
N SER A 670 9.39 5.87 43.56
CA SER A 670 9.51 5.07 42.36
C SER A 670 10.31 5.77 41.24
N PRO A 671 11.09 5.05 40.40
CA PRO A 671 11.65 5.64 39.20
C PRO A 671 10.53 5.81 38.17
N GLY A 672 10.00 7.02 38.06
CA GLY A 672 9.26 7.47 36.89
C GLY A 672 10.22 7.56 35.70
N GLY A 673 10.06 6.68 34.73
CA GLY A 673 10.69 6.85 33.43
C GLY A 673 10.01 7.99 32.69
N SER A 674 10.69 9.13 32.57
CA SER A 674 10.32 10.15 31.58
C SER A 674 10.37 9.53 30.18
N PRO A 675 9.45 9.86 29.26
CA PRO A 675 9.64 9.58 27.85
C PRO A 675 10.91 10.32 27.41
N ALA A 676 11.90 9.57 26.91
CA ALA A 676 13.12 10.16 26.40
C ALA A 676 12.77 11.12 25.26
N GLY A 677 13.09 12.40 25.43
CA GLY A 677 12.95 13.40 24.37
C GLY A 677 13.81 13.03 23.14
N PRO A 678 13.63 13.74 22.02
CA PRO A 678 14.34 13.47 20.78
C PRO A 678 15.86 13.42 21.02
N ARG A 679 16.50 12.31 20.61
CA ARG A 679 17.94 12.13 20.78
C ARG A 679 18.68 12.93 19.73
N HIS A 680 19.56 13.82 20.16
CA HIS A 680 20.44 14.55 19.27
C HIS A 680 21.72 13.75 18.99
N LEU A 681 22.01 13.50 17.72
CA LEU A 681 23.19 12.78 17.24
C LEU A 681 23.92 13.65 16.22
N ARG A 682 25.24 13.77 16.37
CA ARG A 682 26.08 14.41 15.35
C ARG A 682 26.78 13.32 14.53
N ILE A 683 26.48 13.25 13.24
CA ILE A 683 27.04 12.24 12.33
C ILE A 683 27.85 12.90 11.21
N ARG A 684 28.95 12.26 10.78
CA ARG A 684 29.81 12.76 9.70
C ARG A 684 29.70 11.83 8.50
N ILE A 685 29.28 12.36 7.35
CA ILE A 685 29.21 11.61 6.08
C ILE A 685 30.00 12.39 5.02
N ALA A 686 30.96 11.72 4.37
CA ALA A 686 31.83 12.32 3.35
C ALA A 686 32.47 13.66 3.77
N GLY A 687 32.89 13.76 5.04
CA GLY A 687 33.54 14.95 5.60
C GLY A 687 32.59 16.04 6.10
N VAL A 688 31.29 15.97 5.78
CA VAL A 688 30.27 16.94 6.23
C VAL A 688 29.62 16.45 7.53
N GLU A 689 29.52 17.32 8.53
CA GLU A 689 28.84 17.05 9.81
C GLU A 689 27.36 17.42 9.73
N PHE A 690 26.51 16.55 10.28
CA PHE A 690 25.07 16.71 10.35
C PHE A 690 24.62 16.57 11.81
N ASP A 691 23.80 17.53 12.27
CA ASP A 691 23.06 17.45 13.52
C ASP A 691 21.70 16.77 13.23
N VAL A 692 21.48 15.60 13.82
CA VAL A 692 20.32 14.73 13.58
C VAL A 692 19.53 14.59 14.88
N TRP A 693 18.25 14.92 14.84
CA TRP A 693 17.32 14.66 15.93
C TRP A 693 16.54 13.40 15.60
N VAL A 694 16.69 12.36 16.41
CA VAL A 694 16.00 11.08 16.26
C VAL A 694 14.86 11.04 17.27
N GLU A 695 13.63 11.06 16.77
CA GLU A 695 12.45 10.64 17.53
C GLU A 695 12.33 9.12 17.39
N GLU A 696 12.19 8.39 18.51
CA GLU A 696 12.07 6.93 18.54
C GLU A 696 10.71 6.49 17.97
N GLU A 697 10.43 6.68 16.67
CA GLU A 697 9.33 5.97 15.96
C GLU A 697 9.30 6.03 14.41
N GLU A 698 10.34 6.47 13.68
CA GLU A 698 10.37 6.37 12.19
C GLU A 698 11.56 5.58 11.61
#